data_AF-A0AAW0FP02-F1
#
_entry.id   AF-A0AAW0FP02-F1
#
_cell.length_a   1.000
_cell.length_b   1.000
_cell.length_c   1.000
_cell.angle_alpha   90.00
_cell.angle_beta   90.00
_cell.angle_gamma   90.00
#
_symmetry.space_group_name_H-M   'P 1'
#
loop_
_entity.id
_entity.type
_entity.pdbx_description
1 polymer ?
#
loop_
_entity_poly.entity_id
_entity_poly.type
_entity_poly.pdbx_seq_one_letter_code
_entity_poly.pdbx_strand_id
1 'polypeptide(L)'
;MWLPDDLVLCVLMTLRIASLLQFRQACKHIYSISLTKQLWVHVYFRDIVAQHLPFAGYWKNIDDLTASQLERLVLHVLRLNHRLRMHSPPIARSLYQRRSVTWVRLVQSQWLLVASSDDVTSIIALWSVSSLFTSKSGAPLAEASLSAPVVTGVVEVIGSSVTLAVELCGRTPQILVLNIAKHRHLTVFSRLQTLNNISHLRFLRGDYIGVSLVDNINVPCLVDWKHANVVRLRHLPDLQGGAVAMHMSERWVVVVRRGILEGYVHDGQHYKCWRVVKITHSVGTASFVQPDDSSAHSPAPLKLCITCTTGLFVYEILCRPDTGVLSLNILWHHNKPGMEPNPMMTQGMLGCTGGSVSWLWGSTRNLGFTVRFATARLPIGSREVHPTIFEWQDVNMPALYSSGVYDYDDARGVLILGNAYGELSLYDFSRSDPRLFRHYSSKSLAAVPHNGLDVLPAHRIPSYPAPPFPHWEDPEYVKNDLLQSWREHGLIHAPPGWSTDFVNAKDGNVPLIYAFLGRGSSVPCGFRMLENAAHFYGRPIPLLHTCNSPYHYDLAIVDVGGLLFMRDVDDPLFYAVNEGITLEQLVASVDQGWIPAQEITLDVSQQIREIWSYAMMDHERKVTRRNRCLELYRRGGRVNGRFLKSQLA
;
A
#
# COMPACT_ATOMS: atom_id res chain seq x y z
N MET A 1 23.90 -47.81 -33.54
CA MET A 1 23.87 -46.51 -34.24
C MET A 1 23.43 -45.47 -33.23
N TRP A 2 24.31 -44.55 -32.85
CA TRP A 2 23.97 -43.49 -31.90
C TRP A 2 23.32 -42.33 -32.66
N LEU A 3 22.25 -41.75 -32.11
CA LEU A 3 21.70 -40.52 -32.65
C LEU A 3 22.67 -39.37 -32.37
N PRO A 4 22.95 -38.50 -33.36
CA PRO A 4 23.60 -37.21 -33.15
C PRO A 4 22.97 -36.38 -32.02
N ASP A 5 23.80 -35.65 -31.26
CA ASP A 5 23.38 -34.86 -30.08
C ASP A 5 22.30 -33.82 -30.38
N ASP A 6 22.32 -33.23 -31.57
CA ASP A 6 21.32 -32.28 -32.08
C ASP A 6 19.96 -32.94 -32.28
N LEU A 7 19.93 -34.17 -32.81
CA LEU A 7 18.69 -34.95 -32.90
C LEU A 7 18.17 -35.36 -31.53
N VAL A 8 19.05 -35.77 -30.61
CA VAL A 8 18.66 -36.05 -29.22
C VAL A 8 18.10 -34.79 -28.57
N LEU A 9 18.74 -33.63 -28.74
CA LEU A 9 18.27 -32.35 -28.22
C LEU A 9 16.89 -31.98 -28.78
N CYS A 10 16.65 -32.18 -30.08
CA CYS A 10 15.35 -31.97 -30.69
C CYS A 10 14.27 -32.86 -30.05
N VAL A 11 14.58 -34.14 -29.81
CA VAL A 11 13.66 -35.03 -29.07
C VAL A 11 13.38 -34.48 -27.67
N LEU A 12 14.41 -34.08 -26.91
CA LEU A 12 14.26 -33.53 -25.57
C LEU A 12 13.39 -32.26 -25.55
N MET A 13 13.51 -31.39 -26.56
CA MET A 13 12.71 -30.16 -26.69
C MET A 13 11.21 -30.43 -26.87
N THR A 14 10.82 -31.62 -27.36
CA THR A 14 9.41 -32.01 -27.46
C THR A 14 8.83 -32.56 -26.16
N LEU A 15 9.67 -32.97 -25.20
CA LEU A 15 9.22 -33.61 -23.97
C LEU A 15 8.61 -32.60 -22.98
N ARG A 16 7.54 -33.01 -22.30
CA ARG A 16 7.04 -32.32 -21.10
C ARG A 16 8.11 -32.37 -20.00
N ILE A 17 8.11 -31.39 -19.09
CA ILE A 17 9.14 -31.26 -18.05
C ILE A 17 9.27 -32.51 -17.17
N ALA A 18 8.16 -33.12 -16.77
CA ALA A 18 8.21 -34.37 -15.99
C ALA A 18 8.94 -35.49 -16.76
N SER A 19 8.61 -35.69 -18.03
CA SER A 19 9.25 -36.68 -18.90
C SER A 19 10.71 -36.33 -19.19
N LEU A 20 11.03 -35.06 -19.40
CA LEU A 20 12.41 -34.60 -19.57
C LEU A 20 13.29 -34.94 -18.35
N LEU A 21 12.79 -34.64 -17.15
CA LEU A 21 13.52 -34.92 -15.90
C LEU A 21 13.64 -36.42 -15.61
N GLN A 22 12.65 -37.22 -15.97
CA GLN A 22 12.73 -38.69 -15.90
C GLN A 22 13.74 -39.24 -16.92
N PHE A 23 13.67 -38.78 -18.17
CA PHE A 23 14.54 -39.26 -19.25
C PHE A 23 16.00 -38.89 -19.02
N ARG A 24 16.27 -37.74 -18.39
CA ARG A 24 17.60 -37.33 -17.89
C ARG A 24 18.25 -38.39 -16.99
N GLN A 25 17.46 -39.18 -16.26
CA GLN A 25 17.99 -40.21 -15.35
C GLN A 25 18.40 -41.50 -16.08
N ALA A 26 18.13 -41.63 -17.38
CA ALA A 26 18.40 -42.85 -18.14
C ALA A 26 19.89 -43.12 -18.36
N CYS A 27 20.69 -42.11 -18.73
CA CYS A 27 22.14 -42.27 -18.90
C CYS A 27 22.90 -40.93 -18.78
N LYS A 28 24.23 -41.01 -18.55
CA LYS A 28 25.11 -39.83 -18.41
C LYS A 28 25.13 -38.92 -19.64
N HIS A 29 25.00 -39.50 -20.83
CA HIS A 29 25.02 -38.75 -22.08
C HIS A 29 23.76 -37.86 -22.23
N ILE A 30 22.57 -38.44 -22.03
CA ILE A 30 21.31 -37.69 -21.99
C ILE A 30 21.34 -36.66 -20.85
N TYR A 31 21.89 -37.02 -19.69
CA TYR A 31 22.07 -36.08 -18.59
C TYR A 31 22.84 -34.84 -19.04
N SER A 32 23.97 -35.01 -19.72
CA SER A 32 24.77 -33.91 -20.26
C SER A 32 23.99 -33.05 -21.26
N ILE A 33 23.32 -33.65 -22.25
CA ILE A 33 22.55 -32.89 -23.26
C ILE A 33 21.38 -32.13 -22.61
N SER A 34 20.73 -32.74 -21.62
CA SER A 34 19.61 -32.12 -20.89
C SER A 34 20.01 -30.93 -20.01
N LEU A 35 21.31 -30.67 -19.85
CA LEU A 35 21.86 -29.51 -19.13
C LEU A 35 22.31 -28.39 -20.08
N THR A 36 22.07 -28.52 -21.38
CA THR A 36 22.40 -27.47 -22.35
C THR A 36 21.50 -26.24 -22.16
N LYS A 37 22.08 -25.04 -22.31
CA LYS A 37 21.32 -23.77 -22.18
C LYS A 37 20.20 -23.69 -23.22
N GLN A 38 20.46 -24.13 -24.44
CA GLN A 38 19.51 -24.09 -25.55
C GLN A 38 18.21 -24.83 -25.22
N LEU A 39 18.29 -26.01 -24.59
CA LEU A 39 17.10 -26.74 -24.13
C LEU A 39 16.28 -25.92 -23.15
N TRP A 40 16.91 -25.34 -22.13
CA TRP A 40 16.22 -24.60 -21.08
C TRP A 40 15.68 -23.25 -21.55
N VAL A 41 16.31 -22.62 -22.54
CA VAL A 41 15.75 -21.45 -23.24
C VAL A 41 14.49 -21.85 -24.01
N HIS A 42 14.52 -22.97 -24.73
CA HIS A 42 13.34 -23.48 -25.42
C HIS A 42 12.19 -23.79 -24.45
N VAL A 43 12.49 -24.51 -23.35
CA VAL A 43 11.52 -24.81 -22.30
C VAL A 43 10.98 -23.52 -21.67
N TYR A 44 11.83 -22.52 -21.42
CA TYR A 44 11.39 -21.23 -20.89
C TYR A 44 10.34 -20.58 -21.80
N PHE A 45 10.59 -20.46 -23.10
CA PHE A 45 9.62 -19.88 -24.02
C PHE A 45 8.34 -20.71 -24.12
N ARG A 46 8.47 -22.04 -24.22
CA ARG A 46 7.35 -22.97 -24.36
C ARG A 46 6.46 -23.04 -23.13
N ASP A 47 7.04 -23.12 -21.93
CA ASP A 47 6.30 -23.44 -20.71
C ASP A 47 6.10 -22.25 -19.76
N ILE A 48 6.95 -21.22 -19.83
CA ILE A 48 6.84 -20.01 -19.02
C ILE A 48 6.21 -18.89 -19.83
N VAL A 49 6.80 -18.50 -20.96
CA VAL A 49 6.32 -17.35 -21.75
C VAL A 49 4.98 -17.65 -22.41
N ALA A 50 4.82 -18.80 -23.07
CA ALA A 50 3.55 -19.14 -23.72
C ALA A 50 2.38 -19.39 -22.75
N GLN A 51 2.68 -19.72 -21.49
CA GLN A 51 1.68 -19.82 -20.42
C GLN A 51 1.58 -18.55 -19.58
N HIS A 52 2.41 -17.55 -19.90
CA HIS A 52 2.52 -16.28 -19.22
C HIS A 52 2.66 -16.39 -17.71
N LEU A 53 3.52 -17.31 -17.28
CA LEU A 53 3.81 -17.47 -15.87
C LEU A 53 4.69 -16.29 -15.42
N PRO A 54 4.44 -15.72 -14.22
CA PRO A 54 5.25 -14.63 -13.69
C PRO A 54 6.74 -14.98 -13.71
N PHE A 55 7.51 -14.16 -14.42
CA PHE A 55 8.96 -14.22 -14.48
C PHE A 55 9.48 -12.81 -14.26
N ALA A 56 10.15 -12.58 -13.13
CA ALA A 56 10.51 -11.24 -12.72
C ALA A 56 11.59 -10.61 -13.58
N GLY A 57 11.41 -9.33 -13.94
CA GLY A 57 12.42 -8.55 -14.66
C GLY A 57 13.67 -8.20 -13.83
N TYR A 58 13.59 -8.30 -12.50
CA TYR A 58 14.77 -8.15 -11.63
C TYR A 58 15.68 -9.40 -11.61
N TRP A 59 15.28 -10.50 -12.25
CA TRP A 59 16.21 -11.60 -12.52
C TRP A 59 17.18 -11.20 -13.64
N LYS A 60 18.37 -11.82 -13.66
CA LYS A 60 19.32 -11.66 -14.76
C LYS A 60 18.64 -11.97 -16.10
N ASN A 61 19.07 -11.28 -17.16
CA ASN A 61 18.65 -11.60 -18.51
C ASN A 61 18.95 -13.09 -18.78
N ILE A 62 18.08 -13.74 -19.55
CA ILE A 62 18.24 -15.14 -19.97
C ILE A 62 19.61 -15.36 -20.61
N ASP A 63 20.12 -14.38 -21.34
CA ASP A 63 21.43 -14.41 -21.97
C ASP A 63 22.59 -14.45 -20.96
N ASP A 64 22.40 -13.86 -19.77
CA ASP A 64 23.40 -13.85 -18.69
C ASP A 64 23.31 -15.07 -17.76
N LEU A 65 22.19 -15.80 -17.80
CA LEU A 65 21.98 -16.98 -16.97
C LEU A 65 22.78 -18.18 -17.51
N THR A 66 23.45 -18.92 -16.63
CA THR A 66 23.98 -20.25 -17.01
C THR A 66 22.82 -21.25 -17.16
N ALA A 67 23.05 -22.35 -17.87
CA ALA A 67 22.01 -23.36 -18.09
C ALA A 67 21.38 -23.88 -16.78
N SER A 68 22.21 -24.16 -15.76
CA SER A 68 21.72 -24.62 -14.46
C SER A 68 20.91 -23.55 -13.71
N GLN A 69 21.28 -22.27 -13.87
CA GLN A 69 20.54 -21.16 -13.26
C GLN A 69 19.17 -21.00 -13.91
N LEU A 70 19.12 -21.01 -15.24
CA LEU A 70 17.88 -20.94 -16.01
C LEU A 70 16.96 -22.12 -15.71
N GLU A 71 17.51 -23.35 -15.70
CA GLU A 71 16.77 -24.56 -15.31
C GLU A 71 16.09 -24.38 -13.95
N ARG A 72 16.86 -23.96 -12.93
CA ARG A 72 16.34 -23.80 -11.57
C ARG A 72 15.22 -22.77 -11.48
N LEU A 73 15.33 -21.67 -12.22
CA LEU A 73 14.28 -20.63 -12.30
C LEU A 73 13.03 -21.15 -13.01
N VAL A 74 13.18 -21.81 -14.17
CA VAL A 74 12.07 -22.42 -14.90
C VAL A 74 11.34 -23.44 -14.02
N LEU A 75 12.08 -24.36 -13.39
CA LEU A 75 11.49 -25.35 -12.49
C LEU A 75 10.83 -24.72 -11.27
N HIS A 76 11.38 -23.62 -10.74
CA HIS A 76 10.78 -22.86 -9.66
C HIS A 76 9.41 -22.29 -10.06
N VAL A 77 9.32 -21.59 -11.19
CA VAL A 77 8.08 -20.96 -11.66
C VAL A 77 7.02 -22.03 -11.96
N LEU A 78 7.40 -23.15 -12.60
CA LEU A 78 6.49 -24.27 -12.84
C LEU A 78 5.98 -24.91 -11.55
N ARG A 79 6.87 -25.08 -10.56
CA ARG A 79 6.49 -25.62 -9.25
C ARG A 79 5.56 -24.67 -8.50
N LEU A 80 5.85 -23.38 -8.48
CA LEU A 80 5.00 -22.37 -7.86
C LEU A 80 3.61 -22.39 -8.50
N ASN A 81 3.55 -22.37 -9.83
CA ASN A 81 2.31 -22.47 -10.58
C ASN A 81 1.50 -23.70 -10.19
N HIS A 82 2.14 -24.88 -10.19
CA HIS A 82 1.48 -26.12 -9.82
C HIS A 82 0.96 -26.08 -8.37
N ARG A 83 1.75 -25.58 -7.42
CA ARG A 83 1.37 -25.54 -6.00
C ARG A 83 0.20 -24.59 -5.72
N LEU A 84 0.16 -23.43 -6.39
CA LEU A 84 -0.98 -22.51 -6.30
C LEU A 84 -2.26 -23.16 -6.83
N ARG A 85 -2.17 -23.91 -7.95
CA ARG A 85 -3.33 -24.66 -8.49
C ARG A 85 -3.80 -25.79 -7.57
N MET A 86 -2.87 -26.44 -6.87
CA MET A 86 -3.17 -27.54 -5.94
C MET A 86 -3.56 -27.07 -4.54
N HIS A 87 -3.73 -25.76 -4.33
CA HIS A 87 -3.99 -25.14 -3.03
C HIS A 87 -3.03 -25.61 -1.91
N SER A 88 -1.77 -25.86 -2.26
CA SER A 88 -0.81 -26.43 -1.31
C SER A 88 -0.43 -25.42 -0.23
N PRO A 89 -0.37 -25.80 1.06
CA PRO A 89 -0.03 -24.86 2.11
C PRO A 89 1.41 -24.33 1.94
N PRO A 90 1.65 -23.03 2.15
CA PRO A 90 2.98 -22.44 2.09
C PRO A 90 3.87 -22.93 3.25
N ILE A 91 5.18 -22.70 3.14
CA ILE A 91 6.04 -22.70 4.33
C ILE A 91 5.83 -21.36 5.02
N ALA A 92 5.34 -21.41 6.26
CA ALA A 92 5.10 -20.23 7.07
C ALA A 92 6.26 -19.98 8.03
N ARG A 93 6.58 -18.70 8.25
CA ARG A 93 7.42 -18.27 9.35
C ARG A 93 6.86 -17.00 9.96
N SER A 94 6.65 -17.02 11.27
CA SER A 94 6.22 -15.84 12.03
C SER A 94 7.38 -15.28 12.86
N LEU A 95 7.45 -13.96 12.89
CA LEU A 95 8.32 -13.14 13.70
C LEU A 95 7.42 -12.26 14.56
N TYR A 96 7.62 -12.32 15.86
CA TYR A 96 6.82 -11.59 16.83
C TYR A 96 7.68 -10.47 17.41
N GLN A 97 7.39 -9.24 17.04
CA GLN A 97 8.07 -8.04 17.54
C GLN A 97 7.23 -7.31 18.58
N ARG A 98 7.89 -6.42 19.34
CA ARG A 98 7.27 -5.59 20.39
C ARG A 98 6.51 -4.38 19.83
N ARG A 99 6.78 -4.06 18.57
CA ARG A 99 6.24 -2.89 17.88
C ARG A 99 5.30 -3.33 16.80
N SER A 100 4.28 -2.53 16.58
CA SER A 100 3.32 -2.75 15.53
C SER A 100 3.97 -2.59 14.16
N VAL A 101 3.59 -3.42 13.19
CA VAL A 101 4.10 -3.38 11.83
C VAL A 101 3.27 -2.37 11.05
N THR A 102 3.87 -1.26 10.65
CA THR A 102 3.14 -0.17 9.98
C THR A 102 3.23 -0.26 8.46
N TRP A 103 4.30 -0.86 7.94
CA TRP A 103 4.53 -0.97 6.51
C TRP A 103 5.52 -2.09 6.20
N VAL A 104 5.31 -2.79 5.08
CA VAL A 104 6.20 -3.84 4.59
C VAL A 104 6.38 -3.71 3.08
N ARG A 105 7.58 -4.06 2.59
CA ARG A 105 7.85 -4.12 1.15
C ARG A 105 8.91 -5.17 0.81
N LEU A 106 8.62 -6.02 -0.16
CA LEU A 106 9.58 -6.89 -0.80
C LEU A 106 10.35 -6.12 -1.87
N VAL A 107 11.68 -6.27 -1.86
CA VAL A 107 12.56 -5.61 -2.82
C VAL A 107 13.35 -6.67 -3.58
N GLN A 108 13.12 -6.76 -4.88
CA GLN A 108 13.76 -7.70 -5.82
C GLN A 108 13.75 -9.15 -5.33
N SER A 109 12.66 -9.62 -4.70
CA SER A 109 12.59 -10.91 -4.00
C SER A 109 13.59 -11.15 -2.88
N GLN A 110 14.65 -10.36 -2.72
CA GLN A 110 15.80 -10.71 -1.87
C GLN A 110 15.72 -10.08 -0.50
N TRP A 111 15.20 -8.85 -0.45
CA TRP A 111 15.13 -8.08 0.76
C TRP A 111 13.69 -7.82 1.17
N LEU A 112 13.49 -7.71 2.48
CA LEU A 112 12.25 -7.31 3.08
C LEU A 112 12.50 -6.05 3.90
N LEU A 113 11.84 -4.95 3.52
CA LEU A 113 11.73 -3.75 4.32
C LEU A 113 10.55 -3.89 5.27
N VAL A 114 10.78 -3.54 6.53
CA VAL A 114 9.76 -3.53 7.57
C VAL A 114 9.88 -2.21 8.32
N ALA A 115 8.82 -1.41 8.31
CA ALA A 115 8.66 -0.34 9.27
C ALA A 115 7.85 -0.86 10.46
N SER A 116 8.32 -0.58 11.67
CA SER A 116 7.57 -0.87 12.88
C SER A 116 7.66 0.28 13.87
N SER A 117 6.59 0.49 14.63
CA SER A 117 6.49 1.65 15.52
C SER A 117 5.72 1.32 16.79
N ASP A 118 6.06 2.05 17.84
CA ASP A 118 5.29 2.20 19.06
C ASP A 118 5.20 3.69 19.41
N ASP A 119 4.68 4.02 20.58
CA ASP A 119 4.55 5.39 21.10
C ASP A 119 5.88 6.03 21.53
N VAL A 120 7.00 5.29 21.47
CA VAL A 120 8.33 5.78 21.88
C VAL A 120 9.27 5.88 20.69
N THR A 121 9.20 4.93 19.76
CA THR A 121 10.19 4.70 18.72
C THR A 121 9.54 4.21 17.44
N SER A 122 10.01 4.74 16.32
CA SER A 122 9.73 4.23 14.99
C SER A 122 11.04 3.75 14.38
N ILE A 123 11.01 2.59 13.73
CA ILE A 123 12.18 2.01 13.07
C ILE A 123 11.84 1.55 11.66
N ILE A 124 12.83 1.59 10.79
CA ILE A 124 12.83 0.88 9.51
C ILE A 124 13.99 -0.11 9.50
N ALA A 125 13.68 -1.36 9.14
CA ALA A 125 14.63 -2.45 9.14
C ALA A 125 14.65 -3.16 7.78
N LEU A 126 15.85 -3.49 7.31
CA LEU A 126 16.08 -4.27 6.10
C LEU A 126 16.47 -5.69 6.47
N TRP A 127 15.79 -6.68 5.91
CA TRP A 127 16.01 -8.08 6.19
C TRP A 127 16.39 -8.85 4.93
N SER A 128 17.21 -9.88 5.07
CA SER A 128 17.43 -10.87 4.00
C SER A 128 16.31 -11.91 4.05
N VAL A 129 15.50 -11.99 3.00
CA VAL A 129 14.39 -12.97 2.92
C VAL A 129 14.94 -14.40 3.03
N SER A 130 16.07 -14.70 2.38
CA SER A 130 16.68 -16.04 2.49
C SER A 130 17.10 -16.35 3.92
N SER A 131 17.71 -15.39 4.63
CA SER A 131 18.10 -15.58 6.03
C SER A 131 16.87 -15.78 6.91
N LEU A 132 15.80 -15.02 6.63
CA LEU A 132 14.50 -15.22 7.25
C LEU A 132 13.87 -16.57 6.93
N PHE A 133 14.27 -17.36 5.95
CA PHE A 133 13.77 -18.75 5.85
C PHE A 133 14.74 -19.78 6.43
N THR A 134 16.04 -19.48 6.46
CA THR A 134 17.06 -20.47 6.85
C THR A 134 17.53 -20.40 8.30
N SER A 135 17.56 -19.22 8.93
CA SER A 135 18.15 -19.05 10.27
C SER A 135 17.09 -18.76 11.33
N LYS A 136 17.07 -19.45 12.48
CA LYS A 136 16.05 -19.24 13.54
C LYS A 136 16.01 -17.81 14.10
N SER A 137 17.16 -17.14 14.21
CA SER A 137 17.28 -15.76 14.67
C SER A 137 17.92 -14.91 13.57
N GLY A 138 17.15 -14.60 12.52
CA GLY A 138 17.63 -13.59 11.57
C GLY A 138 17.76 -12.28 12.31
N ALA A 139 18.91 -11.61 12.21
CA ALA A 139 19.02 -10.20 12.55
C ALA A 139 18.75 -9.38 11.26
N PRO A 140 18.25 -8.14 11.38
CA PRO A 140 18.19 -7.26 10.23
C PRO A 140 19.60 -6.99 9.68
N LEU A 141 19.71 -6.82 8.36
CA LEU A 141 20.92 -6.39 7.66
C LEU A 141 21.27 -4.93 7.97
N ALA A 142 20.24 -4.12 8.18
CA ALA A 142 20.31 -2.71 8.54
C ALA A 142 19.08 -2.32 9.33
N GLU A 143 19.23 -1.40 10.28
CA GLU A 143 18.12 -0.79 11.02
C GLU A 143 18.43 0.70 11.20
N ALA A 144 17.39 1.53 11.12
CA ALA A 144 17.47 2.96 11.37
C ALA A 144 16.23 3.44 12.12
N SER A 145 16.41 4.39 13.02
CA SER A 145 15.30 5.04 13.72
C SER A 145 14.72 6.17 12.88
N LEU A 146 13.40 6.36 13.00
CA LEU A 146 12.60 7.37 12.33
C LEU A 146 11.93 8.28 13.36
N SER A 147 11.64 9.51 12.96
CA SER A 147 11.01 10.51 13.84
C SER A 147 9.51 10.30 14.06
N ALA A 148 8.88 9.46 13.23
CA ALA A 148 7.46 9.16 13.30
C ALA A 148 7.14 7.84 12.56
N PRO A 149 5.98 7.20 12.84
CA PRO A 149 5.56 5.98 12.17
C PRO A 149 5.43 6.12 10.66
N VAL A 150 5.80 5.08 9.91
CA VAL A 150 5.62 5.06 8.44
C VAL A 150 4.18 4.71 8.11
N VAL A 151 3.47 5.61 7.42
CA VAL A 151 2.09 5.38 6.95
C VAL A 151 2.09 4.56 5.67
N THR A 152 2.92 4.98 4.72
CA THR A 152 3.08 4.34 3.42
C THR A 152 4.49 4.56 2.93
N GLY A 153 4.89 3.78 1.94
CA GLY A 153 6.20 3.89 1.32
C GLY A 153 6.18 3.29 -0.07
N VAL A 154 7.04 3.85 -0.91
CA VAL A 154 7.29 3.37 -2.27
C VAL A 154 8.79 3.13 -2.42
N VAL A 155 9.13 2.14 -3.23
CA VAL A 155 10.51 1.73 -3.45
C VAL A 155 10.74 1.69 -4.95
N GLU A 156 11.85 2.30 -5.36
CA GLU A 156 12.35 2.21 -6.72
C GLU A 156 13.74 1.56 -6.71
N VAL A 157 13.95 0.66 -7.66
CA VAL A 157 15.24 0.00 -7.85
C VAL A 157 15.78 0.34 -9.23
N ILE A 158 16.77 1.23 -9.27
CA ILE A 158 17.47 1.62 -10.50
C ILE A 158 18.89 1.08 -10.41
N GLY A 159 19.22 0.12 -11.28
CA GLY A 159 20.53 -0.52 -11.17
C GLY A 159 20.69 -1.16 -9.79
N SER A 160 21.84 -0.93 -9.16
CA SER A 160 22.19 -1.40 -7.82
C SER A 160 21.73 -0.47 -6.69
N SER A 161 21.12 0.67 -7.02
CA SER A 161 20.58 1.61 -6.04
C SER A 161 19.14 1.26 -5.72
N VAL A 162 18.82 1.23 -4.43
CA VAL A 162 17.47 1.07 -3.91
C VAL A 162 17.13 2.39 -3.22
N THR A 163 16.31 3.19 -3.90
CA THR A 163 15.78 4.44 -3.35
C THR A 163 14.38 4.18 -2.83
N LEU A 164 14.06 4.75 -1.69
CA LEU A 164 12.74 4.64 -1.09
C LEU A 164 12.27 6.03 -0.67
N ALA A 165 10.98 6.27 -0.82
CA ALA A 165 10.31 7.41 -0.22
C ALA A 165 9.30 6.84 0.78
N VAL A 166 9.36 7.31 2.03
CA VAL A 166 8.44 6.90 3.10
C VAL A 166 7.75 8.11 3.67
N GLU A 167 6.44 8.00 3.83
CA GLU A 167 5.61 9.02 4.44
C GLU A 167 5.53 8.77 5.94
N LEU A 168 5.85 9.79 6.73
CA LEU A 168 5.89 9.69 8.19
C LEU A 168 4.68 10.42 8.80
N CYS A 169 3.98 9.74 9.72
CA CYS A 169 2.83 10.26 10.47
C CYS A 169 3.30 11.11 11.66
N GLY A 170 3.92 12.25 11.37
CA GLY A 170 4.37 13.20 12.39
C GLY A 170 3.32 14.25 12.75
N ARG A 171 3.69 15.19 13.61
CA ARG A 171 2.92 16.42 13.86
C ARG A 171 2.66 17.20 12.58
N THR A 172 3.69 17.33 11.76
CA THR A 172 3.61 17.79 10.37
C THR A 172 3.82 16.60 9.45
N PRO A 173 2.98 16.41 8.42
CA PRO A 173 3.22 15.38 7.42
C PRO A 173 4.58 15.62 6.76
N GLN A 174 5.35 14.56 6.58
CA GLN A 174 6.64 14.63 5.92
C GLN A 174 6.91 13.37 5.11
N ILE A 175 7.65 13.54 4.01
CA ILE A 175 8.19 12.45 3.22
C ILE A 175 9.71 12.43 3.37
N LEU A 176 10.22 11.28 3.78
CA LEU A 176 11.64 11.03 3.93
C LEU A 176 12.11 10.16 2.75
N VAL A 177 13.02 10.71 1.94
CA VAL A 177 13.65 9.99 0.83
C VAL A 177 14.98 9.40 1.33
N LEU A 178 15.10 8.07 1.27
CA LEU A 178 16.29 7.34 1.68
C LEU A 178 16.88 6.56 0.50
N ASN A 179 18.16 6.22 0.64
CA ASN A 179 18.83 5.22 -0.18
C ASN A 179 19.37 4.11 0.71
N ILE A 180 19.37 2.89 0.19
CA ILE A 180 19.96 1.72 0.83
C ILE A 180 21.27 1.43 0.12
N ALA A 181 22.36 1.47 0.88
CA ALA A 181 23.71 1.38 0.34
C ALA A 181 24.59 0.47 1.18
N LYS A 182 25.70 0.03 0.57
CA LYS A 182 26.82 -0.54 1.31
C LYS A 182 27.82 0.54 1.70
N HIS A 183 28.10 0.66 2.98
CA HIS A 183 29.14 1.50 3.54
C HIS A 183 30.06 0.65 4.43
N ARG A 184 31.35 0.54 4.08
CA ARG A 184 32.33 -0.30 4.83
C ARG A 184 31.83 -1.74 5.05
N HIS A 185 31.29 -2.37 4.01
CA HIS A 185 30.66 -3.70 4.03
C HIS A 185 29.36 -3.83 4.82
N LEU A 186 28.94 -2.82 5.57
CA LEU A 186 27.65 -2.78 6.26
C LEU A 186 26.59 -2.23 5.33
N THR A 187 25.37 -2.75 5.45
CA THR A 187 24.21 -2.15 4.78
C THR A 187 23.67 -1.05 5.69
N VAL A 188 23.43 0.13 5.14
CA VAL A 188 22.97 1.30 5.89
C VAL A 188 21.83 1.99 5.16
N PHE A 189 20.97 2.68 5.93
CA PHE A 189 20.02 3.65 5.40
C PHE A 189 20.68 5.03 5.41
N SER A 190 20.73 5.69 4.26
CA SER A 190 21.20 7.07 4.14
C SER A 190 20.04 7.98 3.77
N ARG A 191 19.88 9.09 4.49
CA ARG A 191 18.94 10.15 4.13
C ARG A 191 19.45 10.87 2.89
N LEU A 192 18.55 11.01 1.91
CA LEU A 192 18.77 11.84 0.72
C LEU A 192 18.05 13.18 0.85
N GLN A 193 16.79 13.16 1.31
CA GLN A 193 15.99 14.37 1.47
C GLN A 193 14.90 14.19 2.53
N THR A 194 14.53 15.28 3.20
CA THR A 194 13.28 15.41 3.98
C THR A 194 12.40 16.49 3.36
N LEU A 195 11.16 16.14 3.01
CA LEU A 195 10.17 17.06 2.45
C LEU A 195 9.05 17.26 3.48
N ASN A 196 8.88 18.50 3.96
CA ASN A 196 7.88 18.84 4.98
C ASN A 196 6.58 19.32 4.35
N ASN A 197 5.47 19.15 5.06
CA ASN A 197 4.12 19.53 4.63
C ASN A 197 3.66 18.80 3.35
N ILE A 198 4.17 17.60 3.11
CA ILE A 198 3.81 16.76 1.96
C ILE A 198 3.38 15.40 2.48
N SER A 199 2.27 14.86 1.96
CA SER A 199 1.75 13.54 2.31
C SER A 199 0.96 12.90 1.17
N HIS A 200 0.42 11.70 1.45
CA HIS A 200 -0.27 10.85 0.50
C HIS A 200 0.61 10.51 -0.70
N LEU A 201 1.78 9.94 -0.40
CA LEU A 201 2.74 9.44 -1.36
C LEU A 201 2.11 8.37 -2.28
N ARG A 202 2.37 8.47 -3.59
CA ARG A 202 1.78 7.61 -4.63
C ARG A 202 2.79 6.84 -5.46
N PHE A 203 3.88 7.48 -5.86
CA PHE A 203 4.97 6.82 -6.57
C PHE A 203 6.31 7.52 -6.30
N LEU A 204 7.39 6.81 -6.63
CA LEU A 204 8.75 7.31 -6.73
C LEU A 204 9.31 6.83 -8.08
N ARG A 205 9.80 7.76 -8.90
CA ARG A 205 10.38 7.50 -10.21
C ARG A 205 11.52 8.48 -10.49
N GLY A 206 12.75 7.99 -10.48
CA GLY A 206 13.95 8.80 -10.57
C GLY A 206 13.96 9.90 -9.52
N ASP A 207 13.96 11.14 -10.00
CA ASP A 207 14.06 12.33 -9.15
C ASP A 207 12.70 12.88 -8.71
N TYR A 208 11.61 12.22 -9.09
CA TYR A 208 10.25 12.67 -8.84
C TYR A 208 9.50 11.72 -7.90
N ILE A 209 8.72 12.31 -7.01
CA ILE A 209 7.64 11.63 -6.29
C ILE A 209 6.29 12.20 -6.69
N GLY A 210 5.28 11.34 -6.77
CA GLY A 210 3.89 11.75 -6.89
C GLY A 210 3.21 11.77 -5.54
N VAL A 211 2.50 12.85 -5.24
CA VAL A 211 1.84 13.07 -3.94
C VAL A 211 0.45 13.69 -4.16
N SER A 212 -0.46 13.47 -3.22
CA SER A 212 -1.83 14.01 -3.31
C SER A 212 -2.09 15.21 -2.41
N LEU A 213 -1.20 15.49 -1.45
CA LEU A 213 -1.35 16.61 -0.53
C LEU A 213 -0.03 17.38 -0.39
N VAL A 214 -0.08 18.69 -0.62
CA VAL A 214 1.03 19.61 -0.39
C VAL A 214 0.49 20.84 0.33
N ASP A 215 1.11 21.24 1.44
CA ASP A 215 0.69 22.38 2.27
C ASP A 215 -0.78 22.31 2.69
N ASN A 216 -1.26 21.10 3.01
CA ASN A 216 -2.66 20.80 3.30
C ASN A 216 -3.63 21.15 2.16
N ILE A 217 -3.16 21.20 0.91
CA ILE A 217 -3.99 21.40 -0.29
C ILE A 217 -4.05 20.08 -1.07
N ASN A 218 -5.26 19.55 -1.22
CA ASN A 218 -5.53 18.23 -1.80
C ASN A 218 -5.54 18.28 -3.34
N VAL A 219 -4.34 18.41 -3.90
CA VAL A 219 -4.10 18.46 -5.35
C VAL A 219 -3.00 17.48 -5.76
N PRO A 220 -3.17 16.74 -6.87
CA PRO A 220 -2.11 15.90 -7.39
C PRO A 220 -0.88 16.75 -7.76
N CYS A 221 0.25 16.42 -7.17
CA CYS A 221 1.52 17.11 -7.38
C CYS A 221 2.64 16.15 -7.76
N LEU A 222 3.56 16.66 -8.56
CA LEU A 222 4.89 16.09 -8.73
C LEU A 222 5.85 16.89 -7.88
N VAL A 223 6.71 16.21 -7.13
CA VAL A 223 7.76 16.85 -6.37
C VAL A 223 9.10 16.32 -6.87
N ASP A 224 9.91 17.21 -7.44
CA ASP A 224 11.33 16.94 -7.65
C ASP A 224 11.98 16.96 -6.26
N TRP A 225 12.23 15.78 -5.71
CA TRP A 225 12.68 15.67 -4.33
C TRP A 225 14.12 16.17 -4.16
N LYS A 226 14.94 16.17 -5.21
CA LYS A 226 16.32 16.68 -5.14
C LYS A 226 16.34 18.20 -4.95
N HIS A 227 15.48 18.89 -5.69
CA HIS A 227 15.43 20.36 -5.67
C HIS A 227 14.29 20.92 -4.82
N ALA A 228 13.46 20.05 -4.24
CA ALA A 228 12.22 20.38 -3.53
C ALA A 228 11.24 21.23 -4.36
N ASN A 229 11.27 21.09 -5.69
CA ASN A 229 10.36 21.81 -6.58
C ASN A 229 9.02 21.08 -6.66
N VAL A 230 7.93 21.78 -6.36
CA VAL A 230 6.57 21.25 -6.44
C VAL A 230 5.90 21.73 -7.72
N VAL A 231 5.43 20.79 -8.54
CA VAL A 231 4.63 21.06 -9.74
C VAL A 231 3.21 20.52 -9.51
N ARG A 232 2.25 21.44 -9.38
CA ARG A 232 0.84 21.08 -9.27
C ARG A 232 0.30 20.68 -10.63
N LEU A 233 -0.34 19.51 -10.71
CA LEU A 233 -1.00 19.06 -11.93
C LEU A 233 -2.39 19.68 -12.10
N ARG A 234 -2.97 20.22 -11.02
CA ARG A 234 -4.24 20.96 -11.01
C ARG A 234 -4.13 22.22 -10.16
N HIS A 235 -4.98 23.21 -10.47
CA HIS A 235 -5.03 24.47 -9.74
C HIS A 235 -5.98 24.43 -8.53
N LEU A 236 -7.06 23.66 -8.61
CA LEU A 236 -8.10 23.57 -7.57
C LEU A 236 -8.06 22.20 -6.88
N PRO A 237 -8.29 22.14 -5.55
CA PRO A 237 -8.55 20.92 -4.81
C PRO A 237 -9.71 20.13 -5.41
N ASP A 238 -9.70 18.80 -5.25
CA ASP A 238 -10.72 17.94 -5.83
C ASP A 238 -11.87 17.63 -4.85
N LEU A 239 -13.08 18.10 -5.14
CA LEU A 239 -14.31 17.77 -4.39
C LEU A 239 -14.62 16.28 -4.35
N GLN A 240 -14.06 15.48 -5.25
CA GLN A 240 -14.26 14.04 -5.29
C GLN A 240 -13.20 13.27 -4.48
N GLY A 241 -12.29 14.00 -3.81
CA GLY A 241 -11.16 13.48 -3.06
C GLY A 241 -9.87 13.44 -3.89
N GLY A 242 -8.71 13.38 -3.26
CA GLY A 242 -7.42 13.49 -3.91
C GLY A 242 -7.05 12.34 -4.84
N ALA A 243 -5.86 12.42 -5.42
CA ALA A 243 -5.34 11.33 -6.23
C ALA A 243 -5.20 10.04 -5.42
N VAL A 244 -5.84 8.97 -5.88
CA VAL A 244 -5.83 7.65 -5.25
C VAL A 244 -4.61 6.86 -5.68
N ALA A 245 -4.20 7.00 -6.94
CA ALA A 245 -2.98 6.43 -7.48
C ALA A 245 -2.41 7.36 -8.56
N MET A 246 -1.09 7.31 -8.72
CA MET A 246 -0.38 8.05 -9.76
C MET A 246 0.71 7.17 -10.35
N HIS A 247 1.01 7.37 -11.63
CA HIS A 247 2.15 6.75 -12.31
C HIS A 247 2.82 7.77 -13.22
N MET A 248 4.15 7.69 -13.35
CA MET A 248 4.93 8.56 -14.20
C MET A 248 5.81 7.75 -15.16
N SER A 249 5.79 8.15 -16.41
CA SER A 249 6.78 7.82 -17.43
C SER A 249 7.70 9.03 -17.66
N GLU A 250 8.69 8.93 -18.54
CA GLU A 250 9.64 10.01 -18.81
C GLU A 250 8.97 11.31 -19.30
N ARG A 251 7.82 11.20 -19.99
CA ARG A 251 7.17 12.35 -20.65
C ARG A 251 5.76 12.65 -20.15
N TRP A 252 5.17 11.75 -19.36
CA TRP A 252 3.77 11.84 -19.00
C TRP A 252 3.47 11.26 -17.62
N VAL A 253 2.39 11.74 -17.03
CA VAL A 253 1.86 11.30 -15.75
C VAL A 253 0.41 10.92 -15.91
N VAL A 254 0.00 9.85 -15.25
CA VAL A 254 -1.40 9.44 -15.17
C VAL A 254 -1.84 9.50 -13.71
N VAL A 255 -3.01 10.09 -13.48
CA VAL A 255 -3.59 10.30 -12.16
C VAL A 255 -4.97 9.63 -12.11
N VAL A 256 -5.18 8.78 -11.10
CA VAL A 256 -6.48 8.18 -10.81
C VAL A 256 -7.12 8.98 -9.68
N ARG A 257 -8.31 9.52 -9.93
CA ARG A 257 -9.16 10.14 -8.92
C ARG A 257 -10.45 9.33 -8.80
N ARG A 258 -11.34 9.74 -7.89
CA ARG A 258 -12.62 9.06 -7.72
C ARG A 258 -13.44 9.14 -9.01
N GLY A 259 -13.58 8.02 -9.70
CA GLY A 259 -14.41 7.92 -10.90
C GLY A 259 -13.80 8.47 -12.20
N ILE A 260 -12.52 8.89 -12.20
CA ILE A 260 -11.84 9.32 -13.42
C ILE A 260 -10.34 8.99 -13.46
N LEU A 261 -9.80 8.96 -14.68
CA LEU A 261 -8.38 8.83 -15.00
C LEU A 261 -7.96 10.04 -15.85
N GLU A 262 -6.91 10.75 -15.43
CA GLU A 262 -6.40 11.92 -16.13
C GLU A 262 -4.97 11.67 -16.62
N GLY A 263 -4.64 12.11 -17.83
CA GLY A 263 -3.29 12.09 -18.40
C GLY A 263 -2.72 13.50 -18.51
N TYR A 264 -1.47 13.69 -18.06
CA TYR A 264 -0.73 14.96 -18.05
C TYR A 264 0.62 14.85 -18.75
N VAL A 265 0.87 15.68 -19.77
CA VAL A 265 2.09 15.63 -20.60
C VAL A 265 2.92 16.87 -20.33
N HIS A 266 4.23 16.69 -20.25
CA HIS A 266 5.16 17.81 -20.09
C HIS A 266 5.35 18.54 -21.42
N ASP A 267 5.05 19.83 -21.46
CA ASP A 267 5.21 20.67 -22.67
C ASP A 267 6.55 21.44 -22.73
N GLY A 268 7.44 21.19 -21.78
CA GLY A 268 8.72 21.89 -21.63
C GLY A 268 8.74 22.88 -20.45
N GLN A 269 7.57 23.39 -20.04
CA GLN A 269 7.46 24.30 -18.89
C GLN A 269 6.49 23.78 -17.83
N HIS A 270 5.38 23.18 -18.27
CA HIS A 270 4.29 22.75 -17.40
C HIS A 270 3.77 21.38 -17.81
N TYR A 271 3.07 20.73 -16.88
CA TYR A 271 2.27 19.56 -17.19
C TYR A 271 0.86 20.00 -17.57
N LYS A 272 0.44 19.70 -18.80
CA LYS A 272 -0.92 19.98 -19.29
C LYS A 272 -1.75 18.72 -19.31
N CYS A 273 -2.97 18.78 -18.78
CA CYS A 273 -3.93 17.70 -18.90
C CYS A 273 -4.31 17.54 -20.38
N TRP A 274 -3.96 16.41 -21.00
CA TRP A 274 -4.28 16.15 -22.41
C TRP A 274 -5.56 15.34 -22.57
N ARG A 275 -5.94 14.54 -21.56
CA ARG A 275 -7.10 13.65 -21.64
C ARG A 275 -7.65 13.28 -20.27
N VAL A 276 -8.98 13.14 -20.22
CA VAL A 276 -9.72 12.62 -19.07
C VAL A 276 -10.58 11.46 -19.55
N VAL A 277 -10.58 10.35 -18.81
CA VAL A 277 -11.38 9.15 -19.07
C VAL A 277 -12.22 8.86 -17.83
N LYS A 278 -13.52 8.67 -18.00
CA LYS A 278 -14.41 8.31 -16.89
C LYS A 278 -14.20 6.83 -16.51
N ILE A 279 -14.09 6.57 -15.22
CA ILE A 279 -14.09 5.23 -14.63
C ILE A 279 -15.51 4.96 -14.15
N THR A 280 -16.09 3.84 -14.57
CA THR A 280 -17.49 3.48 -14.26
C THR A 280 -17.71 3.10 -12.79
N HIS A 281 -16.64 2.84 -12.05
CA HIS A 281 -16.66 2.36 -10.67
C HIS A 281 -16.08 3.42 -9.71
N SER A 282 -16.66 3.56 -8.52
CA SER A 282 -16.11 4.44 -7.47
C SER A 282 -14.80 3.87 -6.97
N VAL A 283 -13.69 4.55 -7.23
CA VAL A 283 -12.35 4.07 -6.85
C VAL A 283 -12.21 4.13 -5.32
N GLY A 284 -11.95 3.01 -4.65
CA GLY A 284 -11.71 2.91 -3.20
C GLY A 284 -10.24 2.77 -2.84
N THR A 285 -9.49 1.94 -3.56
CA THR A 285 -8.01 1.97 -3.59
C THR A 285 -7.55 1.70 -5.01
N ALA A 286 -6.35 2.15 -5.35
CA ALA A 286 -5.77 1.91 -6.66
C ALA A 286 -4.27 1.62 -6.58
N SER A 287 -3.77 0.78 -7.47
CA SER A 287 -2.34 0.52 -7.63
C SER A 287 -1.96 0.40 -9.09
N PHE A 288 -0.80 0.96 -9.44
CA PHE A 288 -0.21 0.87 -10.76
C PHE A 288 0.95 -0.13 -10.77
N VAL A 289 1.08 -0.87 -11.87
CA VAL A 289 2.30 -1.59 -12.23
C VAL A 289 2.54 -1.39 -13.72
N GLN A 290 3.74 -0.93 -14.06
CA GLN A 290 4.23 -0.99 -15.42
C GLN A 290 5.10 -2.25 -15.53
N PRO A 291 4.69 -3.27 -16.30
CA PRO A 291 5.52 -4.44 -16.53
C PRO A 291 6.87 -4.03 -17.11
N ASP A 292 7.95 -4.68 -16.66
CA ASP A 292 9.27 -4.50 -17.26
C ASP A 292 9.20 -4.98 -18.72
N ASP A 293 9.18 -4.05 -19.67
CA ASP A 293 9.25 -4.41 -21.08
C ASP A 293 10.72 -4.58 -21.47
N SER A 294 11.10 -5.81 -21.80
CA SER A 294 12.41 -6.11 -22.36
C SER A 294 12.49 -5.78 -23.85
N SER A 295 11.36 -5.47 -24.50
CA SER A 295 11.33 -5.10 -25.90
C SER A 295 11.54 -3.60 -26.08
N ALA A 296 12.63 -3.22 -26.75
CA ALA A 296 13.00 -1.82 -26.99
C ALA A 296 12.02 -1.04 -27.89
N HIS A 297 11.01 -1.70 -28.47
CA HIS A 297 10.22 -1.15 -29.58
C HIS A 297 8.81 -0.68 -29.19
N SER A 298 8.26 -1.08 -28.04
CA SER A 298 7.00 -0.54 -27.54
C SER A 298 6.97 -0.69 -26.03
N PRO A 299 6.70 0.36 -25.24
CA PRO A 299 6.55 0.20 -23.81
C PRO A 299 5.33 -0.68 -23.51
N ALA A 300 5.48 -1.61 -22.58
CA ALA A 300 4.39 -2.43 -22.07
C ALA A 300 3.24 -1.53 -21.59
N PRO A 301 1.99 -1.92 -21.84
CA PRO A 301 0.86 -1.14 -21.37
C PRO A 301 0.85 -1.10 -19.84
N LEU A 302 0.49 0.07 -19.31
CA LEU A 302 0.38 0.28 -17.87
C LEU A 302 -0.83 -0.49 -17.35
N LYS A 303 -0.69 -1.20 -16.22
CA LYS A 303 -1.81 -1.89 -15.57
C LYS A 303 -2.24 -1.13 -14.33
N LEU A 304 -3.55 -1.04 -14.16
CA LEU A 304 -4.19 -0.37 -13.03
C LEU A 304 -5.14 -1.34 -12.33
N CYS A 305 -4.90 -1.60 -11.06
CA CYS A 305 -5.85 -2.31 -10.21
C CYS A 305 -6.64 -1.31 -9.38
N ILE A 306 -7.96 -1.41 -9.41
CA ILE A 306 -8.90 -0.63 -8.61
C ILE A 306 -9.70 -1.58 -7.73
N THR A 307 -9.70 -1.33 -6.42
CA THR A 307 -10.67 -1.91 -5.50
C THR A 307 -11.77 -0.90 -5.23
N CYS A 308 -13.02 -1.34 -5.24
CA CYS A 308 -14.18 -0.52 -4.96
C CYS A 308 -15.23 -1.30 -4.16
N THR A 309 -16.34 -0.65 -3.84
CA THR A 309 -17.46 -1.25 -3.10
C THR A 309 -18.10 -2.45 -3.82
N THR A 310 -18.01 -2.49 -5.16
CA THR A 310 -18.59 -3.55 -6.00
C THR A 310 -17.63 -4.71 -6.28
N GLY A 311 -16.33 -4.52 -6.05
CA GLY A 311 -15.33 -5.56 -6.30
C GLY A 311 -13.96 -5.04 -6.69
N LEU A 312 -13.20 -5.90 -7.34
CA LEU A 312 -11.84 -5.67 -7.81
C LEU A 312 -11.82 -5.61 -9.33
N PHE A 313 -11.19 -4.59 -9.90
CA PHE A 313 -11.09 -4.39 -11.34
C PHE A 313 -9.63 -4.17 -11.72
N VAL A 314 -9.19 -4.80 -12.79
CA VAL A 314 -7.85 -4.60 -13.37
C VAL A 314 -8.03 -4.10 -14.79
N TYR A 315 -7.45 -2.95 -15.06
CA TYR A 315 -7.47 -2.29 -16.35
C TYR A 315 -6.10 -2.36 -17.00
N GLU A 316 -6.10 -2.49 -18.31
CA GLU A 316 -4.98 -2.17 -19.16
C GLU A 316 -5.15 -0.73 -19.67
N ILE A 317 -4.10 0.08 -19.51
CA ILE A 317 -4.07 1.48 -19.91
C ILE A 317 -3.12 1.65 -21.08
N LEU A 318 -3.66 2.15 -22.18
CA LEU A 318 -2.86 2.60 -23.32
C LEU A 318 -2.68 4.12 -23.22
N CYS A 319 -1.43 4.55 -23.08
CA CYS A 319 -1.04 5.96 -23.04
C CYS A 319 -0.20 6.30 -24.27
N ARG A 320 -0.73 7.15 -25.17
CA ARG A 320 -0.02 7.68 -26.32
C ARG A 320 -0.29 9.19 -26.45
N PRO A 321 0.47 10.03 -25.70
CA PRO A 321 0.24 11.48 -25.68
C PRO A 321 0.38 12.15 -27.05
N ASP A 322 1.27 11.62 -27.90
CA ASP A 322 1.51 12.03 -29.29
C ASP A 322 0.26 11.88 -30.18
N THR A 323 -0.56 10.87 -29.93
CA THR A 323 -1.83 10.63 -30.64
C THR A 323 -3.05 11.09 -29.84
N GLY A 324 -2.85 11.66 -28.64
CA GLY A 324 -3.91 12.03 -27.72
C GLY A 324 -4.69 10.85 -27.13
N VAL A 325 -4.21 9.61 -27.28
CA VAL A 325 -4.92 8.41 -26.81
C VAL A 325 -4.61 8.17 -25.33
N LEU A 326 -5.67 8.14 -24.53
CA LEU A 326 -5.70 7.55 -23.19
C LEU A 326 -6.95 6.67 -23.15
N SER A 327 -6.77 5.35 -23.06
CA SER A 327 -7.89 4.40 -23.02
C SER A 327 -7.75 3.42 -21.87
N LEU A 328 -8.90 3.07 -21.27
CA LEU A 328 -9.04 2.08 -20.22
C LEU A 328 -9.77 0.86 -20.77
N ASN A 329 -9.09 -0.28 -20.80
CA ASN A 329 -9.70 -1.54 -21.16
C ASN A 329 -9.77 -2.43 -19.91
N ILE A 330 -10.95 -2.94 -19.56
CA ILE A 330 -11.06 -3.90 -18.46
C ILE A 330 -10.37 -5.19 -18.91
N LEU A 331 -9.26 -5.51 -18.26
CA LEU A 331 -8.53 -6.75 -18.48
C LEU A 331 -9.16 -7.89 -17.68
N TRP A 332 -9.56 -7.60 -16.44
CA TRP A 332 -10.08 -8.59 -15.52
C TRP A 332 -10.89 -7.94 -14.41
N HIS A 333 -11.85 -8.66 -13.85
CA HIS A 333 -12.55 -8.21 -12.65
C HIS A 333 -12.99 -9.38 -11.79
N HIS A 334 -13.19 -9.11 -10.50
CA HIS A 334 -13.79 -10.01 -9.53
C HIS A 334 -14.86 -9.24 -8.76
N ASN A 335 -16.12 -9.56 -9.06
CA ASN A 335 -17.25 -8.97 -8.37
C ASN A 335 -17.32 -9.51 -6.94
N LYS A 336 -17.66 -8.62 -6.01
CA LYS A 336 -17.97 -9.00 -4.64
C LYS A 336 -19.16 -9.99 -4.67
N PRO A 337 -19.05 -11.19 -4.08
CA PRO A 337 -20.15 -12.16 -4.11
C PRO A 337 -21.40 -11.52 -3.48
N GLY A 338 -22.48 -11.40 -4.27
CA GLY A 338 -23.64 -10.53 -4.02
C GLY A 338 -24.54 -10.88 -2.83
N MET A 339 -24.05 -11.60 -1.82
CA MET A 339 -24.85 -12.04 -0.68
C MET A 339 -24.21 -11.74 0.68
N GLU A 340 -23.16 -10.93 0.77
CA GLU A 340 -22.72 -10.42 2.07
C GLU A 340 -22.76 -8.88 2.04
N PRO A 341 -23.44 -8.25 3.00
CA PRO A 341 -23.56 -6.79 3.01
C PRO A 341 -22.19 -6.10 3.12
N ASN A 342 -21.14 -6.73 3.66
CA ASN A 342 -19.83 -6.07 3.89
C ASN A 342 -18.56 -6.96 3.87
N PRO A 343 -18.24 -7.77 2.83
CA PRO A 343 -16.95 -8.42 2.76
C PRO A 343 -15.85 -7.38 2.65
N MET A 344 -14.88 -7.49 3.54
CA MET A 344 -13.78 -6.56 3.65
C MET A 344 -12.73 -6.94 2.61
N MET A 345 -12.66 -6.16 1.53
CA MET A 345 -11.54 -6.21 0.61
C MET A 345 -10.57 -5.09 1.01
N THR A 346 -9.43 -5.44 1.59
CA THR A 346 -8.62 -4.43 2.31
C THR A 346 -7.78 -3.56 1.38
N GLN A 347 -7.33 -4.10 0.25
CA GLN A 347 -6.69 -3.42 -0.88
C GLN A 347 -6.35 -4.47 -1.95
N GLY A 348 -6.47 -4.11 -3.23
CA GLY A 348 -5.98 -4.91 -4.36
C GLY A 348 -4.60 -4.45 -4.79
N MET A 349 -3.70 -5.40 -5.04
CA MET A 349 -2.32 -5.13 -5.42
C MET A 349 -1.90 -5.99 -6.59
N LEU A 350 -1.41 -5.34 -7.65
CA LEU A 350 -0.78 -6.01 -8.79
C LEU A 350 0.55 -6.62 -8.35
N GLY A 351 0.81 -7.86 -8.80
CA GLY A 351 2.11 -8.49 -8.62
C GLY A 351 3.20 -7.71 -9.36
N CYS A 352 4.46 -7.88 -8.94
CA CYS A 352 5.59 -7.15 -9.51
C CYS A 352 5.78 -7.37 -11.01
N THR A 353 5.32 -8.49 -11.55
CA THR A 353 5.35 -8.77 -13.00
C THR A 353 4.19 -8.16 -13.78
N GLY A 354 3.16 -7.66 -13.07
CA GLY A 354 1.88 -7.30 -13.66
C GLY A 354 1.10 -8.49 -14.23
N GLY A 355 1.52 -9.75 -13.95
CA GLY A 355 0.86 -10.98 -14.41
C GLY A 355 -0.20 -11.52 -13.45
N SER A 356 -0.27 -10.96 -12.24
CA SER A 356 -1.24 -11.37 -11.22
C SER A 356 -1.77 -10.18 -10.43
N VAL A 357 -2.87 -10.41 -9.72
CA VAL A 357 -3.43 -9.49 -8.73
C VAL A 357 -3.70 -10.25 -7.46
N SER A 358 -3.39 -9.64 -6.32
CA SER A 358 -3.56 -10.21 -4.99
C SER A 358 -4.35 -9.26 -4.09
N TRP A 359 -5.15 -9.82 -3.19
CA TRP A 359 -5.91 -9.04 -2.21
C TRP A 359 -6.12 -9.85 -0.94
N LEU A 360 -6.40 -9.15 0.15
CA LEU A 360 -6.92 -9.80 1.36
C LEU A 360 -8.44 -9.67 1.36
N TRP A 361 -9.10 -10.75 1.74
CA TRP A 361 -10.55 -10.84 1.81
C TRP A 361 -10.98 -11.35 3.18
N GLY A 362 -11.83 -10.59 3.87
CA GLY A 362 -12.50 -11.03 5.10
C GLY A 362 -13.95 -11.40 4.84
N SER A 363 -14.39 -12.56 5.35
CA SER A 363 -15.81 -12.93 5.45
C SER A 363 -16.25 -12.95 6.90
N THR A 364 -17.51 -12.55 7.10
CA THR A 364 -18.18 -12.46 8.40
C THR A 364 -19.22 -13.58 8.58
N ARG A 365 -19.34 -14.49 7.61
CA ARG A 365 -20.32 -15.59 7.66
C ARG A 365 -19.98 -16.60 8.76
N ASN A 366 -21.03 -17.15 9.36
CA ASN A 366 -20.99 -18.27 10.31
C ASN A 366 -20.24 -18.00 11.62
N LEU A 367 -20.32 -16.77 12.15
CA LEU A 367 -19.68 -16.33 13.38
C LEU A 367 -18.14 -16.37 13.35
N GLY A 368 -17.49 -17.16 12.49
CA GLY A 368 -16.04 -17.28 12.37
C GLY A 368 -15.46 -16.21 11.44
N PHE A 369 -14.79 -15.23 12.01
CA PHE A 369 -14.07 -14.22 11.23
C PHE A 369 -12.84 -14.83 10.58
N THR A 370 -12.85 -14.93 9.25
CA THR A 370 -11.71 -15.47 8.50
C THR A 370 -11.21 -14.42 7.52
N VAL A 371 -9.95 -14.00 7.71
CA VAL A 371 -9.23 -13.27 6.66
C VAL A 371 -8.53 -14.31 5.79
N ARG A 372 -8.62 -14.15 4.49
CA ARG A 372 -8.02 -14.99 3.46
C ARG A 372 -7.10 -14.14 2.62
N PHE A 373 -5.97 -14.73 2.23
CA PHE A 373 -5.20 -14.21 1.12
C PHE A 373 -5.74 -14.80 -0.17
N ALA A 374 -6.01 -13.95 -1.15
CA ALA A 374 -6.43 -14.35 -2.48
C ALA A 374 -5.44 -13.84 -3.54
N THR A 375 -5.17 -14.66 -4.54
CA THR A 375 -4.41 -14.24 -5.73
C THR A 375 -5.02 -14.84 -6.99
N ALA A 376 -5.06 -14.04 -8.05
CA ALA A 376 -5.60 -14.37 -9.35
C ALA A 376 -4.56 -14.04 -10.43
N ARG A 377 -4.46 -14.90 -11.44
CA ARG A 377 -3.71 -14.58 -12.65
C ARG A 377 -4.52 -13.72 -13.58
N LEU A 378 -3.85 -12.76 -14.20
CA LEU A 378 -4.47 -11.90 -15.19
C LEU A 378 -4.47 -12.59 -16.55
N PRO A 379 -5.59 -12.52 -17.29
CA PRO A 379 -5.67 -13.08 -18.63
C PRO A 379 -4.76 -12.29 -19.57
N ILE A 380 -4.43 -12.92 -20.70
CA ILE A 380 -3.67 -12.28 -21.76
C ILE A 380 -4.44 -12.35 -23.06
N GLY A 381 -4.55 -11.18 -23.70
CA GLY A 381 -5.47 -10.97 -24.81
C GLY A 381 -6.94 -11.05 -24.38
N SER A 382 -7.80 -11.22 -25.36
CA SER A 382 -9.27 -11.21 -25.20
C SER A 382 -9.87 -12.53 -24.74
N ARG A 383 -9.06 -13.55 -24.41
CA ARG A 383 -9.61 -14.83 -23.95
C ARG A 383 -10.14 -14.69 -22.53
N GLU A 384 -11.44 -14.94 -22.37
CA GLU A 384 -12.09 -15.15 -21.07
C GLU A 384 -11.49 -16.38 -20.40
N VAL A 385 -10.40 -16.18 -19.67
CA VAL A 385 -9.86 -17.21 -18.77
C VAL A 385 -10.42 -16.90 -17.40
N HIS A 386 -11.23 -17.82 -16.87
CA HIS A 386 -11.58 -17.77 -15.45
C HIS A 386 -10.28 -17.85 -14.64
N PRO A 387 -9.93 -16.80 -13.89
CA PRO A 387 -8.72 -16.79 -13.09
C PRO A 387 -8.78 -17.97 -12.11
N THR A 388 -7.69 -18.73 -12.00
CA THR A 388 -7.54 -19.60 -10.83
C THR A 388 -7.34 -18.70 -9.61
N ILE A 389 -8.36 -18.61 -8.77
CA ILE A 389 -8.26 -17.92 -7.48
C ILE A 389 -7.69 -18.90 -6.48
N PHE A 390 -6.51 -18.60 -5.94
CA PHE A 390 -5.98 -19.32 -4.80
C PHE A 390 -6.39 -18.59 -3.53
N GLU A 391 -7.12 -19.27 -2.65
CA GLU A 391 -7.45 -18.77 -1.30
C GLU A 391 -6.66 -19.54 -0.25
N TRP A 392 -6.13 -18.83 0.73
CA TRP A 392 -5.40 -19.42 1.84
C TRP A 392 -5.76 -18.78 3.17
N GLN A 393 -5.88 -19.64 4.19
CA GLN A 393 -6.19 -19.29 5.56
C GLN A 393 -5.34 -20.15 6.51
N ASP A 394 -4.86 -19.54 7.59
CA ASP A 394 -4.16 -20.22 8.68
C ASP A 394 -4.56 -19.56 10.01
N VAL A 395 -4.74 -20.35 11.05
CA VAL A 395 -5.07 -19.87 12.40
C VAL A 395 -3.96 -18.97 12.98
N ASN A 396 -2.73 -19.12 12.49
CA ASN A 396 -1.56 -18.33 12.87
C ASN A 396 -1.33 -17.14 11.95
N MET A 397 -2.23 -16.88 10.99
CA MET A 397 -2.13 -15.67 10.18
C MET A 397 -2.21 -14.43 11.10
N PRO A 398 -1.47 -13.36 10.79
CA PRO A 398 -1.61 -12.10 11.51
C PRO A 398 -3.07 -11.65 11.53
N ALA A 399 -3.48 -10.98 12.61
CA ALA A 399 -4.78 -10.32 12.69
C ALA A 399 -4.83 -9.10 11.75
N LEU A 400 -5.07 -9.35 10.46
CA LEU A 400 -5.12 -8.32 9.41
C LEU A 400 -6.33 -7.39 9.51
N TYR A 401 -7.27 -7.71 10.40
CA TYR A 401 -8.40 -6.83 10.73
C TYR A 401 -8.01 -5.57 11.50
N SER A 402 -6.77 -5.51 12.02
CA SER A 402 -6.26 -4.37 12.76
C SER A 402 -5.07 -3.79 12.00
N SER A 403 -5.39 -2.95 11.01
CA SER A 403 -4.38 -2.30 10.15
C SER A 403 -3.42 -3.29 9.51
N GLY A 404 -3.97 -4.33 8.87
CA GLY A 404 -3.17 -5.33 8.17
C GLY A 404 -2.40 -4.72 7.00
N VAL A 405 -1.09 -4.95 6.97
CA VAL A 405 -0.22 -4.59 5.85
C VAL A 405 0.28 -5.87 5.18
N TYR A 406 0.45 -5.83 3.86
CA TYR A 406 1.00 -6.97 3.15
C TYR A 406 1.76 -6.55 1.89
N ASP A 407 2.63 -7.45 1.44
CA ASP A 407 3.22 -7.38 0.12
C ASP A 407 3.35 -8.79 -0.47
N TYR A 408 3.28 -8.91 -1.80
CA TYR A 408 3.29 -10.18 -2.50
C TYR A 408 4.17 -10.11 -3.75
N ASP A 409 5.18 -10.95 -3.77
CA ASP A 409 6.04 -11.18 -4.92
C ASP A 409 5.54 -12.43 -5.65
N ASP A 410 4.88 -12.21 -6.79
CA ASP A 410 4.21 -13.24 -7.58
C ASP A 410 5.18 -14.09 -8.41
N ALA A 411 6.34 -13.55 -8.76
CA ALA A 411 7.40 -14.29 -9.43
C ALA A 411 8.07 -15.30 -8.48
N ARG A 412 8.30 -14.92 -7.22
CA ARG A 412 8.86 -15.82 -6.20
C ARG A 412 7.79 -16.65 -5.47
N GLY A 413 6.56 -16.16 -5.44
CA GLY A 413 5.49 -16.73 -4.63
C GLY A 413 5.74 -16.55 -3.13
N VAL A 414 6.17 -15.35 -2.71
CA VAL A 414 6.35 -15.00 -1.30
C VAL A 414 5.36 -13.91 -0.90
N LEU A 415 4.58 -14.20 0.15
CA LEU A 415 3.66 -13.27 0.79
C LEU A 415 4.23 -12.85 2.14
N ILE A 416 4.15 -11.56 2.43
CA ILE A 416 4.51 -10.97 3.71
C ILE A 416 3.26 -10.34 4.30
N LEU A 417 3.00 -10.60 5.58
CA LEU A 417 1.87 -10.08 6.33
C LEU A 417 2.38 -9.40 7.59
N GLY A 418 1.88 -8.21 7.89
CA GLY A 418 2.17 -7.44 9.10
C GLY A 418 0.89 -6.88 9.71
N ASN A 419 0.91 -6.54 11.00
CA ASN A 419 -0.24 -5.88 11.63
C ASN A 419 0.10 -5.04 12.88
N ALA A 420 -0.97 -4.49 13.45
CA ALA A 420 -0.98 -3.74 14.69
C ALA A 420 -0.42 -4.42 15.94
N TYR A 421 -0.35 -5.75 15.98
CA TYR A 421 0.10 -6.48 17.15
C TYR A 421 1.56 -6.92 17.05
N GLY A 422 2.32 -6.33 16.12
CA GLY A 422 3.71 -6.65 15.90
C GLY A 422 3.94 -8.07 15.40
N GLU A 423 2.94 -8.65 14.73
CA GLU A 423 3.06 -9.94 14.08
C GLU A 423 3.54 -9.71 12.65
N LEU A 424 4.64 -10.33 12.28
CA LEU A 424 5.21 -10.30 10.94
C LEU A 424 5.35 -11.74 10.46
N SER A 425 4.61 -12.12 9.43
CA SER A 425 4.61 -13.49 8.91
C SER A 425 5.02 -13.53 7.44
N LEU A 426 5.80 -14.54 7.09
CA LEU A 426 6.29 -14.80 5.75
C LEU A 426 5.76 -16.16 5.28
N TYR A 427 5.29 -16.23 4.05
CA TYR A 427 4.74 -17.43 3.44
C TYR A 427 5.41 -17.68 2.09
N ASP A 428 6.08 -18.82 1.94
CA ASP A 428 6.67 -19.27 0.68
C ASP A 428 5.78 -20.36 0.05
N PHE A 429 5.07 -20.00 -1.01
CA PHE A 429 4.20 -20.89 -1.77
C PHE A 429 4.98 -21.83 -2.68
N SER A 430 6.21 -21.46 -3.08
CA SER A 430 7.04 -22.24 -3.99
C SER A 430 7.75 -23.40 -3.30
N ARG A 431 8.06 -23.26 -2.00
CA ARG A 431 8.95 -24.14 -1.22
C ARG A 431 10.30 -24.38 -1.89
N SER A 432 10.75 -23.44 -2.71
CA SER A 432 12.06 -23.55 -3.35
C SER A 432 13.14 -23.18 -2.35
N ASP A 433 14.36 -23.71 -2.55
CA ASP A 433 15.48 -23.35 -1.67
C ASP A 433 15.62 -21.81 -1.64
N PRO A 434 15.49 -21.16 -0.46
CA PRO A 434 15.61 -19.71 -0.37
C PRO A 434 16.95 -19.17 -0.86
N ARG A 435 17.99 -20.01 -0.93
CA ARG A 435 19.33 -19.66 -1.44
C ARG A 435 19.37 -19.54 -2.95
N LEU A 436 18.43 -20.19 -3.65
CA LEU A 436 18.30 -20.18 -5.11
C LEU A 436 18.38 -18.73 -5.63
N PHE A 437 17.61 -17.82 -5.02
CA PHE A 437 17.49 -16.43 -5.47
C PHE A 437 18.69 -15.52 -5.20
N ARG A 438 19.65 -15.92 -4.34
CA ARG A 438 20.82 -15.08 -4.04
C ARG A 438 21.71 -14.83 -5.26
N HIS A 439 21.71 -15.78 -6.21
CA HIS A 439 22.60 -15.74 -7.36
C HIS A 439 21.97 -15.15 -8.64
N TYR A 440 20.64 -14.90 -8.61
CA TYR A 440 19.88 -14.49 -9.80
C TYR A 440 19.47 -13.04 -9.83
N SER A 441 19.50 -12.31 -8.70
CA SER A 441 19.49 -10.86 -8.81
C SER A 441 20.79 -10.45 -9.47
N SER A 442 20.68 -9.64 -10.51
CA SER A 442 21.82 -9.10 -11.23
C SER A 442 22.65 -8.14 -10.37
N LYS A 443 22.15 -7.68 -9.21
CA LYS A 443 22.64 -6.44 -8.59
C LYS A 443 22.86 -6.60 -7.08
N SER A 444 24.12 -6.46 -6.66
CA SER A 444 24.42 -6.15 -5.26
C SER A 444 24.02 -4.71 -4.97
N LEU A 445 23.69 -4.40 -3.71
CA LEU A 445 23.54 -3.00 -3.27
C LEU A 445 24.80 -2.20 -3.64
N ALA A 446 24.59 -1.02 -4.21
CA ALA A 446 25.67 -0.12 -4.60
C ALA A 446 26.55 0.23 -3.38
N ALA A 447 27.86 0.21 -3.59
CA ALA A 447 28.79 0.83 -2.64
C ALA A 447 28.72 2.35 -2.85
N VAL A 448 28.56 3.12 -1.77
CA VAL A 448 28.54 4.58 -1.85
C VAL A 448 29.88 5.13 -1.36
N PRO A 449 30.51 6.09 -2.08
CA PRO A 449 31.75 6.72 -1.65
C PRO A 449 31.66 7.34 -0.25
N HIS A 450 32.79 7.41 0.44
CA HIS A 450 32.84 7.72 1.88
C HIS A 450 32.41 9.14 2.28
N ASN A 451 32.41 10.10 1.35
CA ASN A 451 32.26 11.51 1.71
C ASN A 451 30.80 11.96 1.57
N GLY A 452 30.21 12.42 2.69
CA GLY A 452 28.92 13.14 2.70
C GLY A 452 27.66 12.29 2.87
N LEU A 453 27.78 11.02 3.32
CA LEU A 453 26.59 10.20 3.57
C LEU A 453 25.90 10.59 4.89
N ASP A 454 24.67 11.12 4.83
CA ASP A 454 23.82 11.31 6.02
C ASP A 454 23.22 9.96 6.45
N VAL A 455 24.01 9.13 7.15
CA VAL A 455 23.55 7.84 7.68
C VAL A 455 22.50 8.09 8.76
N LEU A 456 21.33 7.49 8.62
CA LEU A 456 20.32 7.56 9.68
C LEU A 456 20.82 6.88 10.96
N PRO A 457 20.47 7.42 12.14
CA PRO A 457 20.92 6.87 13.40
C PRO A 457 20.35 5.48 13.65
N ALA A 458 21.22 4.54 14.02
CA ALA A 458 20.80 3.24 14.56
C ALA A 458 20.34 3.34 16.02
N HIS A 459 20.72 4.40 16.74
CA HIS A 459 20.25 4.65 18.09
C HIS A 459 18.80 5.13 18.07
N ARG A 460 18.06 4.83 19.14
CA ARG A 460 16.64 5.19 19.27
C ARG A 460 16.49 6.70 19.36
N ILE A 461 15.60 7.26 18.54
CA ILE A 461 15.11 8.62 18.68
C ILE A 461 13.64 8.58 19.10
N PRO A 462 13.15 9.59 19.86
CA PRO A 462 11.74 9.70 20.17
C PRO A 462 10.90 9.76 18.89
N SER A 463 9.83 8.96 18.86
CA SER A 463 8.83 8.96 17.79
C SER A 463 7.62 9.76 18.20
N TYR A 464 7.02 10.47 17.26
CA TYR A 464 5.68 11.01 17.44
C TYR A 464 4.67 9.85 17.61
N PRO A 465 3.75 9.91 18.59
CA PRO A 465 2.73 8.90 18.76
C PRO A 465 1.64 9.11 17.72
N ALA A 466 1.56 8.23 16.72
CA ALA A 466 0.54 8.29 15.69
C ALA A 466 -0.11 6.92 15.41
N PRO A 467 -1.36 6.92 14.90
CA PRO A 467 -2.00 5.73 14.37
C PRO A 467 -1.13 5.02 13.29
N PRO A 468 -1.40 3.74 13.01
CA PRO A 468 -2.46 2.92 13.60
C PRO A 468 -2.13 2.52 15.05
N PHE A 469 -2.96 1.71 15.71
CA PHE A 469 -2.59 0.85 16.87
C PHE A 469 -3.30 1.12 18.21
N PRO A 470 -3.57 0.05 19.00
CA PRO A 470 -4.35 0.04 20.24
C PRO A 470 -3.64 0.70 21.44
N HIS A 471 -2.76 1.68 21.22
CA HIS A 471 -1.84 2.26 22.21
C HIS A 471 -2.27 3.64 22.71
N TRP A 472 -3.53 4.04 22.51
CA TRP A 472 -3.95 5.43 22.74
C TRP A 472 -4.09 5.79 24.22
N GLU A 473 -2.99 5.81 24.96
CA GLU A 473 -3.00 5.98 26.42
C GLU A 473 -3.25 7.41 26.87
N ASP A 474 -2.98 8.42 26.04
CA ASP A 474 -3.21 9.81 26.44
C ASP A 474 -3.93 10.68 25.38
N PRO A 475 -5.25 10.83 25.49
CA PRO A 475 -6.03 11.77 24.69
C PRO A 475 -5.57 13.22 24.85
N GLU A 476 -4.96 13.62 25.96
CA GLU A 476 -4.63 15.02 26.23
C GLU A 476 -3.44 15.49 25.38
N TYR A 477 -2.43 14.64 25.14
CA TYR A 477 -1.34 15.00 24.22
C TYR A 477 -1.87 15.28 22.80
N VAL A 478 -2.70 14.37 22.26
CA VAL A 478 -3.27 14.52 20.92
C VAL A 478 -4.20 15.72 20.84
N LYS A 479 -5.03 15.93 21.88
CA LYS A 479 -5.88 17.11 22.01
C LYS A 479 -5.04 18.39 22.00
N ASN A 480 -3.96 18.45 22.76
CA ASN A 480 -3.09 19.62 22.82
C ASN A 480 -2.37 19.85 21.48
N ASP A 481 -1.93 18.80 20.80
CA ASP A 481 -1.34 18.91 19.47
C ASP A 481 -2.35 19.41 18.42
N LEU A 482 -3.57 18.88 18.44
CA LEU A 482 -4.68 19.37 17.61
C LEU A 482 -4.95 20.85 17.91
N LEU A 483 -5.11 21.22 19.17
CA LEU A 483 -5.33 22.62 19.56
C LEU A 483 -4.19 23.54 19.13
N GLN A 484 -2.94 23.08 19.25
CA GLN A 484 -1.79 23.86 18.82
C GLN A 484 -1.82 24.05 17.29
N SER A 485 -2.10 22.99 16.53
CA SER A 485 -2.21 23.08 15.07
C SER A 485 -3.32 24.03 14.61
N TRP A 486 -4.43 24.07 15.34
CA TRP A 486 -5.55 24.96 15.03
C TRP A 486 -5.18 26.42 15.31
N ARG A 487 -4.47 26.69 16.41
CA ARG A 487 -3.95 28.02 16.72
C ARG A 487 -2.96 28.52 15.67
N GLU A 488 -2.14 27.62 15.12
CA GLU A 488 -1.16 27.94 14.07
C GLU A 488 -1.83 28.32 12.73
N HIS A 489 -3.08 27.90 12.48
CA HIS A 489 -3.81 28.24 11.26
C HIS A 489 -4.38 29.68 11.25
N GLY A 490 -4.28 30.39 12.38
CA GLY A 490 -4.79 31.74 12.55
C GLY A 490 -6.22 31.77 13.08
N LEU A 491 -6.54 32.81 13.85
CA LEU A 491 -7.90 33.03 14.37
C LEU A 491 -8.76 33.63 13.25
N ILE A 492 -9.83 32.93 12.90
CA ILE A 492 -10.87 33.44 12.00
C ILE A 492 -11.80 34.33 12.82
N HIS A 493 -12.20 35.48 12.28
CA HIS A 493 -13.20 36.32 12.91
C HIS A 493 -14.58 35.63 12.79
N ALA A 494 -15.10 35.12 13.90
CA ALA A 494 -16.41 34.47 13.92
C ALA A 494 -17.54 35.47 13.65
N PRO A 495 -18.44 35.23 12.66
CA PRO A 495 -19.66 36.00 12.49
C PRO A 495 -20.62 35.88 13.69
N PRO A 496 -21.59 36.79 13.87
CA PRO A 496 -22.62 36.65 14.90
C PRO A 496 -23.34 35.29 14.82
N GLY A 497 -23.49 34.59 15.94
CA GLY A 497 -24.09 33.25 15.99
C GLY A 497 -23.12 32.10 15.70
N TRP A 498 -21.84 32.41 15.41
CA TRP A 498 -20.77 31.45 15.19
C TRP A 498 -19.65 31.62 16.22
N SER A 499 -18.87 30.57 16.42
CA SER A 499 -17.76 30.53 17.39
C SER A 499 -16.59 29.70 16.86
N THR A 500 -15.38 30.08 17.27
CA THR A 500 -14.13 29.31 17.06
C THR A 500 -13.71 28.57 18.33
N ASP A 501 -14.46 28.66 19.43
CA ASP A 501 -14.12 28.05 20.72
C ASP A 501 -14.60 26.59 20.83
N PHE A 502 -13.96 25.72 20.06
CA PHE A 502 -14.20 24.27 20.08
C PHE A 502 -13.83 23.59 21.41
N VAL A 503 -13.08 24.28 22.29
CA VAL A 503 -12.66 23.74 23.58
C VAL A 503 -13.78 23.82 24.60
N ASN A 504 -14.43 24.98 24.67
CA ASN A 504 -15.51 25.22 25.62
C ASN A 504 -16.90 24.91 25.05
N ALA A 505 -17.03 24.77 23.73
CA ALA A 505 -18.24 24.27 23.09
C ALA A 505 -18.57 22.86 23.62
N LYS A 506 -19.85 22.64 23.95
CA LYS A 506 -20.36 21.35 24.43
C LYS A 506 -21.47 20.89 23.50
N ASP A 507 -21.39 19.64 23.09
CA ASP A 507 -22.51 18.86 22.56
C ASP A 507 -23.06 18.02 23.73
N GLY A 508 -24.21 18.45 24.27
CA GLY A 508 -24.72 17.96 25.55
C GLY A 508 -23.71 18.11 26.69
N ASN A 509 -23.17 16.99 27.18
CA ASN A 509 -22.17 16.95 28.25
C ASN A 509 -20.73 16.72 27.75
N VAL A 510 -20.52 16.57 26.45
CA VAL A 510 -19.22 16.23 25.87
C VAL A 510 -18.65 17.46 25.16
N PRO A 511 -17.47 17.95 25.55
CA PRO A 511 -16.80 19.01 24.80
C PRO A 511 -16.61 18.61 23.33
N LEU A 512 -16.92 19.53 22.41
CA LEU A 512 -16.96 19.26 20.96
C LEU A 512 -15.60 18.76 20.44
N ILE A 513 -14.50 19.18 21.06
CA ILE A 513 -13.16 18.65 20.82
C ILE A 513 -13.03 17.12 20.99
N TYR A 514 -13.83 16.52 21.87
CA TYR A 514 -13.87 15.07 22.01
C TYR A 514 -14.68 14.40 20.90
N ALA A 515 -15.65 15.09 20.29
CA ALA A 515 -16.27 14.63 19.05
C ALA A 515 -15.21 14.57 17.93
N PHE A 516 -14.29 15.53 17.82
CA PHE A 516 -13.14 15.44 16.90
C PHE A 516 -12.24 14.22 17.15
N LEU A 517 -12.12 13.82 18.43
CA LEU A 517 -11.35 12.66 18.88
C LEU A 517 -12.14 11.33 18.87
N GLY A 518 -13.43 11.35 18.50
CA GLY A 518 -14.30 10.16 18.48
C GLY A 518 -14.67 9.62 19.87
N ARG A 519 -14.72 10.47 20.91
CA ARG A 519 -14.98 10.06 22.30
C ARG A 519 -16.37 10.53 22.78
N GLY A 520 -17.17 9.60 23.30
CA GLY A 520 -18.33 9.91 24.16
C GLY A 520 -19.70 9.93 23.50
N SER A 521 -19.78 9.92 22.17
CA SER A 521 -21.03 9.75 21.43
C SER A 521 -21.27 8.26 21.13
N SER A 522 -22.54 7.84 21.10
CA SER A 522 -22.97 6.55 20.53
C SER A 522 -22.62 6.41 19.04
N VAL A 523 -22.19 7.50 18.40
CA VAL A 523 -21.76 7.55 17.01
C VAL A 523 -20.23 7.72 16.94
N PRO A 524 -19.46 6.72 16.50
CA PRO A 524 -17.99 6.74 16.52
C PRO A 524 -17.31 7.62 15.45
N CYS A 525 -18.01 8.55 14.78
CA CYS A 525 -17.42 9.45 13.79
C CYS A 525 -16.78 10.70 14.40
N GLY A 526 -15.46 10.65 14.61
CA GLY A 526 -14.68 11.88 14.75
C GLY A 526 -14.31 12.49 13.40
N PHE A 527 -14.18 13.82 13.35
CA PHE A 527 -13.64 14.56 12.20
C PHE A 527 -12.27 14.05 11.76
N ARG A 528 -11.49 13.44 12.67
CA ARG A 528 -10.23 12.79 12.32
C ARG A 528 -10.39 11.65 11.31
N MET A 529 -11.57 11.03 11.23
CA MET A 529 -11.85 10.07 10.17
C MET A 529 -11.74 10.69 8.78
N LEU A 530 -12.03 12.00 8.64
CA LEU A 530 -11.85 12.72 7.38
C LEU A 530 -10.41 12.73 6.90
N GLU A 531 -9.40 12.61 7.78
CA GLU A 531 -7.98 12.59 7.37
C GLU A 531 -7.69 11.52 6.30
N ASN A 532 -8.52 10.47 6.25
CA ASN A 532 -8.37 9.37 5.32
C ASN A 532 -9.70 8.92 4.67
N ALA A 533 -10.82 9.61 4.94
CA ALA A 533 -12.13 9.17 4.45
C ALA A 533 -12.36 9.62 3.00
N ALA A 534 -12.89 8.71 2.18
CA ALA A 534 -13.35 9.00 0.81
C ALA A 534 -12.34 9.76 -0.07
N HIS A 535 -11.04 9.58 0.19
CA HIS A 535 -9.93 10.27 -0.46
C HIS A 535 -9.80 11.77 -0.15
N PHE A 536 -10.56 12.30 0.80
CA PHE A 536 -10.33 13.65 1.30
C PHE A 536 -9.08 13.65 2.15
N TYR A 537 -7.99 14.14 1.57
CA TYR A 537 -6.71 14.16 2.21
C TYR A 537 -6.50 15.51 2.87
N GLY A 538 -5.97 15.51 4.08
CA GLY A 538 -5.74 16.73 4.83
C GLY A 538 -5.95 16.54 6.31
N ARG A 539 -5.28 17.37 7.09
CA ARG A 539 -5.59 17.49 8.52
C ARG A 539 -6.89 18.29 8.63
N PRO A 540 -7.92 17.82 9.37
CA PRO A 540 -9.12 18.58 9.61
C PRO A 540 -8.81 19.77 10.50
N ILE A 541 -9.14 20.95 10.01
CA ILE A 541 -8.96 22.22 10.68
C ILE A 541 -10.35 22.77 10.97
N PRO A 542 -10.78 22.79 12.24
CA PRO A 542 -12.05 23.38 12.59
C PRO A 542 -11.99 24.89 12.38
N LEU A 543 -12.99 25.39 11.68
CA LEU A 543 -13.07 26.81 11.33
C LEU A 543 -14.11 27.49 12.21
N LEU A 544 -15.35 27.03 12.16
CA LEU A 544 -16.48 27.65 12.86
C LEU A 544 -17.45 26.58 13.34
N HIS A 545 -18.15 26.84 14.44
CA HIS A 545 -19.33 26.10 14.82
C HIS A 545 -20.44 27.07 15.24
N THR A 546 -21.70 26.68 15.10
CA THR A 546 -22.82 27.50 15.55
C THR A 546 -22.84 27.58 17.07
N CYS A 547 -23.14 28.75 17.62
CA CYS A 547 -23.39 28.94 19.04
C CYS A 547 -24.75 29.66 19.19
N ASN A 548 -25.74 28.97 19.78
CA ASN A 548 -27.11 29.47 19.95
C ASN A 548 -27.88 29.65 18.61
N SER A 549 -27.80 28.67 17.71
CA SER A 549 -28.60 28.69 16.49
C SER A 549 -30.11 28.64 16.83
N PRO A 550 -30.93 29.56 16.31
CA PRO A 550 -32.38 29.53 16.52
C PRO A 550 -33.06 28.33 15.84
N TYR A 551 -32.33 27.61 14.97
CA TYR A 551 -32.84 26.49 14.17
C TYR A 551 -32.54 25.11 14.77
N HIS A 552 -31.99 25.04 15.98
CA HIS A 552 -31.68 23.78 16.70
C HIS A 552 -30.63 22.86 16.05
N TYR A 553 -29.90 23.30 15.02
CA TYR A 553 -28.79 22.53 14.45
C TYR A 553 -27.46 23.00 15.04
N ASP A 554 -26.68 22.07 15.59
CA ASP A 554 -25.30 22.29 15.97
C ASP A 554 -24.41 21.97 14.76
N LEU A 555 -24.11 22.99 13.95
CA LEU A 555 -23.28 22.84 12.76
C LEU A 555 -21.82 23.12 13.09
N ALA A 556 -20.93 22.29 12.56
CA ALA A 556 -19.49 22.51 12.57
C ALA A 556 -18.95 22.54 11.13
N ILE A 557 -18.20 23.60 10.82
CA ILE A 557 -17.48 23.79 9.57
C ILE A 557 -16.00 23.52 9.80
N VAL A 558 -15.41 22.69 8.94
CA VAL A 558 -13.99 22.34 8.96
C VAL A 558 -13.38 22.46 7.57
N ASP A 559 -12.10 22.82 7.48
CA ASP A 559 -11.29 22.66 6.28
C ASP A 559 -10.58 21.32 6.32
N VAL A 560 -10.67 20.54 5.24
CA VAL A 560 -9.84 19.36 5.00
C VAL A 560 -9.26 19.43 3.59
N GLY A 561 -7.95 19.67 3.49
CA GLY A 561 -7.30 19.63 2.19
C GLY A 561 -7.57 20.85 1.31
N GLY A 562 -7.96 21.99 1.87
CA GLY A 562 -8.42 23.17 1.13
C GLY A 562 -9.88 23.06 0.68
N LEU A 563 -10.66 22.15 1.27
CA LEU A 563 -12.08 21.96 1.01
C LEU A 563 -12.87 22.20 2.30
N LEU A 564 -13.97 22.94 2.18
CA LEU A 564 -14.87 23.16 3.30
C LEU A 564 -15.83 21.98 3.44
N PHE A 565 -15.90 21.45 4.65
CA PHE A 565 -16.88 20.46 5.07
C PHE A 565 -17.77 21.05 6.13
N MET A 566 -19.05 20.71 6.05
CA MET A 566 -20.03 20.99 7.08
C MET A 566 -20.53 19.67 7.65
N ARG A 567 -20.75 19.63 8.96
CA ARG A 567 -21.40 18.52 9.64
C ARG A 567 -22.39 19.05 10.66
N ASP A 568 -23.59 18.49 10.64
CA ASP A 568 -24.51 18.57 11.76
C ASP A 568 -24.05 17.58 12.83
N VAL A 569 -23.88 18.03 14.06
CA VAL A 569 -23.37 17.25 15.18
C VAL A 569 -24.25 16.02 15.44
N ASP A 570 -25.56 16.16 15.21
CA ASP A 570 -26.54 15.07 15.34
C ASP A 570 -26.57 14.14 14.11
N ASP A 571 -26.01 14.56 12.98
CA ASP A 571 -25.94 13.77 11.75
C ASP A 571 -24.59 13.02 11.64
N PRO A 572 -24.59 11.72 11.33
CA PRO A 572 -23.37 11.01 10.96
C PRO A 572 -22.76 11.46 9.62
N LEU A 573 -23.50 12.17 8.77
CA LEU A 573 -23.06 12.58 7.44
C LEU A 573 -22.20 13.85 7.45
N PHE A 574 -21.40 13.97 6.40
CA PHE A 574 -20.59 15.15 6.12
C PHE A 574 -21.00 15.71 4.77
N TYR A 575 -20.99 17.02 4.66
CA TYR A 575 -21.38 17.73 3.45
C TYR A 575 -20.15 18.47 2.93
N ALA A 576 -19.62 18.10 1.75
CA ALA A 576 -18.63 18.97 1.12
C ALA A 576 -19.34 20.13 0.46
N VAL A 577 -18.76 21.29 0.67
CA VAL A 577 -19.20 22.53 0.08
C VAL A 577 -18.62 22.60 -1.33
N ASN A 578 -19.44 23.06 -2.29
CA ASN A 578 -19.02 23.12 -3.69
C ASN A 578 -17.77 24.00 -3.91
N GLU A 579 -17.01 23.68 -4.96
CA GLU A 579 -15.80 24.39 -5.36
C GLU A 579 -16.09 25.88 -5.55
N GLY A 580 -15.21 26.73 -5.00
CA GLY A 580 -15.26 28.18 -5.17
C GLY A 580 -16.16 28.92 -4.17
N ILE A 581 -16.91 28.21 -3.32
CA ILE A 581 -17.64 28.84 -2.22
C ILE A 581 -16.64 29.18 -1.10
N THR A 582 -16.58 30.45 -0.71
CA THR A 582 -15.75 30.89 0.42
C THR A 582 -16.43 30.58 1.75
N LEU A 583 -15.66 30.61 2.85
CA LEU A 583 -16.21 30.41 4.18
C LEU A 583 -17.31 31.44 4.50
N GLU A 584 -17.12 32.70 4.10
CA GLU A 584 -18.09 33.77 4.33
C GLU A 584 -19.39 33.54 3.55
N GLN A 585 -19.28 33.08 2.30
CA GLN A 585 -20.44 32.75 1.47
C GLN A 585 -21.21 31.55 2.02
N LEU A 586 -20.49 30.54 2.53
CA LEU A 586 -21.09 29.38 3.17
C LEU A 586 -21.86 29.78 4.43
N VAL A 587 -21.24 30.55 5.33
CA VAL A 587 -21.88 31.05 6.56
C VAL A 587 -23.12 31.87 6.21
N ALA A 588 -23.02 32.81 5.26
CA ALA A 588 -24.16 33.61 4.82
C ALA A 588 -25.30 32.76 4.24
N SER A 589 -24.98 31.66 3.55
CA SER A 589 -25.97 30.73 3.01
C SER A 589 -26.68 29.97 4.14
N VAL A 590 -25.91 29.43 5.09
CA VAL A 590 -26.44 28.69 6.24
C VAL A 590 -27.36 29.58 7.08
N ASP A 591 -26.98 30.84 7.33
CA ASP A 591 -27.80 31.81 8.07
C ASP A 591 -29.13 32.13 7.36
N GLN A 592 -29.17 32.01 6.03
CA GLN A 592 -30.38 32.16 5.20
C GLN A 592 -31.22 30.86 5.12
N GLY A 593 -30.79 29.78 5.78
CA GLY A 593 -31.43 28.47 5.71
C GLY A 593 -31.15 27.73 4.40
N TRP A 594 -30.14 28.14 3.63
CA TRP A 594 -29.74 27.51 2.38
C TRP A 594 -28.38 26.79 2.53
N ILE A 595 -28.30 25.55 2.07
CA ILE A 595 -27.07 24.75 2.17
C ILE A 595 -26.57 24.43 0.74
N PRO A 596 -25.56 25.15 0.22
CA PRO A 596 -24.97 24.88 -1.07
C PRO A 596 -23.92 23.75 -0.98
N ALA A 597 -24.35 22.58 -0.53
CA ALA A 597 -23.47 21.45 -0.34
C ALA A 597 -23.88 20.26 -1.18
N GLN A 598 -22.89 19.50 -1.64
CA GLN A 598 -23.12 18.17 -2.16
C GLN A 598 -23.08 17.20 -0.98
N GLU A 599 -24.14 16.40 -0.84
CA GLU A 599 -24.15 15.33 0.14
C GLU A 599 -22.97 14.40 -0.13
N ILE A 600 -22.07 14.28 0.83
CA ILE A 600 -21.05 13.26 0.82
C ILE A 600 -21.48 12.21 1.82
N THR A 601 -22.03 11.12 1.29
CA THR A 601 -21.99 9.88 2.03
C THR A 601 -20.53 9.52 2.19
N LEU A 602 -20.00 9.72 3.41
CA LEU A 602 -18.70 9.18 3.77
C LEU A 602 -18.71 7.70 3.41
N ASP A 603 -17.63 7.23 2.81
CA ASP A 603 -17.49 5.80 2.57
C ASP A 603 -17.50 5.10 3.94
N VAL A 604 -18.66 4.50 4.25
CA VAL A 604 -19.00 3.80 5.49
C VAL A 604 -17.95 2.72 5.82
N SER A 605 -17.12 2.33 4.85
CA SER A 605 -16.06 1.33 5.01
C SER A 605 -15.05 1.66 6.12
N GLN A 606 -14.75 2.93 6.43
CA GLN A 606 -13.78 3.25 7.49
C GLN A 606 -14.37 3.14 8.90
N GLN A 607 -15.62 3.60 9.11
CA GLN A 607 -16.37 3.37 10.37
C GLN A 607 -16.60 1.88 10.61
N ILE A 608 -16.89 1.14 9.54
CA ILE A 608 -16.94 -0.32 9.54
C ILE A 608 -15.56 -0.85 9.98
N ARG A 609 -14.43 -0.45 9.40
CA ARG A 609 -13.13 -1.03 9.81
C ARG A 609 -12.88 -0.98 11.33
N GLU A 610 -13.11 0.15 12.00
CA GLU A 610 -12.84 0.28 13.45
C GLU A 610 -13.81 -0.53 14.33
N ILE A 611 -15.13 -0.39 14.11
CA ILE A 611 -16.15 -1.15 14.85
C ILE A 611 -15.89 -2.65 14.69
N TRP A 612 -15.49 -3.06 13.49
CA TRP A 612 -15.22 -4.45 13.18
C TRP A 612 -13.91 -4.95 13.78
N SER A 613 -12.85 -4.13 13.86
CA SER A 613 -11.63 -4.51 14.57
C SER A 613 -11.94 -4.93 16.01
N TYR A 614 -12.81 -4.20 16.72
CA TYR A 614 -13.22 -4.57 18.08
C TYR A 614 -14.05 -5.85 18.14
N ALA A 615 -15.04 -5.99 17.26
CA ALA A 615 -15.85 -7.21 17.17
C ALA A 615 -14.98 -8.45 16.84
N MET A 616 -14.00 -8.29 15.95
CA MET A 616 -13.08 -9.35 15.54
C MET A 616 -12.10 -9.73 16.66
N MET A 617 -11.59 -8.75 17.41
CA MET A 617 -10.78 -9.03 18.61
C MET A 617 -11.57 -9.82 19.65
N ASP A 618 -12.80 -9.41 19.96
CA ASP A 618 -13.64 -10.09 20.94
C ASP A 618 -14.02 -11.50 20.48
N HIS A 619 -14.33 -11.67 19.20
CA HIS A 619 -14.56 -12.98 18.61
C HIS A 619 -13.32 -13.89 18.70
N GLU A 620 -12.14 -13.40 18.29
CA GLU A 620 -10.91 -14.18 18.32
C GLU A 620 -10.60 -14.66 19.75
N ARG A 621 -10.80 -13.77 20.74
CA ARG A 621 -10.70 -14.09 22.16
C ARG A 621 -11.67 -15.20 22.56
N LYS A 622 -12.95 -15.11 22.17
CA LYS A 622 -13.98 -16.10 22.52
C LYS A 622 -13.76 -17.45 21.86
N VAL A 623 -13.38 -17.47 20.58
CA VAL A 623 -13.33 -18.71 19.77
C VAL A 623 -11.97 -19.36 19.78
N THR A 624 -10.89 -18.59 19.57
CA THR A 624 -9.52 -19.14 19.50
C THR A 624 -8.79 -19.09 20.84
N ARG A 625 -9.36 -18.40 21.84
CA ARG A 625 -8.72 -18.09 23.14
C ARG A 625 -7.43 -17.27 23.01
N ARG A 626 -7.12 -16.73 21.83
CA ARG A 626 -6.00 -15.81 21.64
C ARG A 626 -6.42 -14.39 21.97
N ASN A 627 -5.59 -13.70 22.74
CA ASN A 627 -5.75 -12.29 23.03
C ASN A 627 -4.48 -11.57 22.57
N ARG A 628 -4.49 -11.06 21.33
CA ARG A 628 -3.29 -10.48 20.70
C ARG A 628 -2.78 -9.23 21.41
N CYS A 629 -3.66 -8.48 22.07
CA CYS A 629 -3.26 -7.37 22.92
C CYS A 629 -2.45 -7.87 24.13
N LEU A 630 -2.96 -8.88 24.84
CA LEU A 630 -2.23 -9.47 25.95
C LEU A 630 -0.92 -10.14 25.51
N GLU A 631 -0.92 -10.79 24.35
CA GLU A 631 0.30 -11.35 23.74
C GLU A 631 1.33 -10.26 23.39
N LEU A 632 0.91 -9.12 22.84
CA LEU A 632 1.79 -7.96 22.60
C LEU A 632 2.35 -7.41 23.91
N TYR A 633 1.50 -7.19 24.91
CA TYR A 633 1.90 -6.73 26.23
C TYR A 633 2.93 -7.66 26.89
N ARG A 634 2.69 -8.98 26.87
CA ARG A 634 3.62 -10.00 27.40
C ARG A 634 4.97 -10.02 26.68
N ARG A 635 5.03 -9.65 25.40
CA ARG A 635 6.29 -9.50 24.65
C ARG A 635 7.05 -8.22 25.04
N GLY A 636 6.45 -7.34 25.85
CA GLY A 636 6.98 -6.03 26.21
C GLY A 636 6.58 -4.93 25.22
N GLY A 637 5.57 -5.17 24.39
CA GLY A 637 4.94 -4.11 23.60
C GLY A 637 4.02 -3.26 24.47
N ARG A 638 3.80 -2.01 24.06
CA ARG A 638 2.85 -1.12 24.73
C ARG A 638 1.43 -1.56 24.35
N VAL A 639 0.44 -1.35 25.20
CA VAL A 639 -0.99 -1.59 24.94
C VAL A 639 -1.75 -0.62 25.83
N ASN A 640 -2.83 -0.01 25.33
CA ASN A 640 -3.62 0.91 26.15
C ASN A 640 -4.10 0.24 27.44
N GLY A 641 -3.76 0.82 28.60
CA GLY A 641 -4.06 0.25 29.90
C GLY A 641 -5.55 0.15 30.22
N ARG A 642 -6.40 1.08 29.73
CA ARG A 642 -7.87 0.95 29.85
C ARG A 642 -8.37 -0.21 29.00
N PHE A 643 -7.86 -0.33 27.78
CA PHE A 643 -8.19 -1.43 26.89
C PHE A 643 -7.72 -2.76 27.50
N LEU A 644 -6.48 -2.84 27.97
CA LEU A 644 -5.93 -4.03 28.63
C LEU A 644 -6.74 -4.42 29.87
N LYS A 645 -7.15 -3.46 30.71
CA LYS A 645 -8.05 -3.72 31.85
C LYS A 645 -9.39 -4.32 31.41
N SER A 646 -10.02 -3.77 30.37
CA SER A 646 -11.27 -4.34 29.81
C SER A 646 -11.11 -5.73 29.21
N GLN A 647 -9.89 -6.08 28.79
CA GLN A 647 -9.57 -7.38 28.21
C GLN A 647 -9.20 -8.44 29.27
N LEU A 648 -8.78 -8.01 30.45
CA LEU A 648 -8.42 -8.85 31.60
C LEU A 648 -9.62 -9.12 32.53
N ALA A 649 -10.59 -8.21 32.56
CA ALA A 649 -11.91 -8.43 33.13
C ALA A 649 -12.72 -9.37 32.23
#